data_AF-A0A920FCK9-F1
#
_entry.id   AF-A0A920FCK9-F1
#
_cell.length_a   1.000
_cell.length_b   1.000
_cell.length_c   1.000
_cell.angle_alpha   90.00
_cell.angle_beta   90.00
_cell.angle_gamma   90.00
#
_symmetry.space_group_name_H-M   'P 1'
#
loop_
_entity.id
_entity.type
_entity.pdbx_description
1 polymer ?
#
loop_
_entity_poly.entity_id
_entity_poly.type
_entity_poly.pdbx_seq_one_letter_code
_entity_poly.pdbx_strand_id
1 'polypeptide(L)'
;MIRFVATLVPVSYFLVFFCLLLVAVSTPSDAKVQFSNKKTFDRVTFEFETPAKFRSQKFGSQILIEFNTPISSKFDKGKRDLGKYIKTLLTQDEGREAVVTMQGKLEYKVYRVANKIILDVGPEVESASNGLEGPKDRKTSNKKKTKSPVSVRVGKHKDYERLVFEWPKQVNYSITKSPDKISINFDSQGSVDLQAVRRQLPRSFSSFNISEDKNNNLEVIIGYPRQSAIKHSKLDKKIVLDFLNSKEISSQAKDTSEEKSTRLENKSDKQTIALAEKLGLESGSKKESKDLRQNVSLPKADIQETLKPTKGQNTNANKSDSVLEPEKKPETRSPEPSKLVKDLSINQNFLSDPKWKVNSPTNATAALPVSASKKGQISIEFSKTNNVSSMRFGWSENVPAAVFTRAGYLWAVFDQEVSLDVSKLKSEILQIISLPQQIGSDKGTVFRAKLVDGVSASVWRDGNIWVVDLVPQQSRPDVALQFVTQQTSPQGPRVFVLAEGIGEAIIVTDPEVGDRLFIVPILPLSRGVEENQTFAQFNLLKSIQGIVIQPLIDELEVRVMPDGVAVTASSFKGLEVSDPSKVVTQKTLSIRSADGLPGGLEPGRIFNLASWRQGAKPHEFLDFKQRIQNQISQATSIARSGPRLSLAQFYFAKGLSAETMGLLRTISSVDEELSRRPDVIALRGASQFILGRFAEAEKELDNGLLNGFSEAELWRGASNAAQGKWAAAIEHFARAGEIPGDYPRNFSTQLALWAAEAAIRAEDYRGAGVFLDTIADGKPTAGEQARLNYLRGRVLYASNDITTALNYWRRLIEAPDRWARVRAQRSLIEHDLQSNAITRTEAIEKLEQLRFAWRGDQLEFNLLRRLGELYLEEKDFVSGLSALRQAVTFFPNNVETRVVSKRMINEFSSIYTDGTADSMTPLTALSMYDQFRELTPVGRRGDRIIQRLADRLVEVDLLDRASVLLDRQVKFRLRGKQKAIVGSKLALIRLLDRQPRLALDALNESVSPGLDSRLALERKRLRSRSVFELGDSESALKLIKNDDSRKADLLRADIYWRTQDWERSALIYQRLIGDTGKDGRRLSDLSATLVVNWVVSLSMNGQKDKLNEARQIYAAMMDSTRYREAFRLITNKTAEDLQDFRTLTERFQEIGRFQGFLTSYREKLRDQPLSKIQ
;
A
#
# COMPACT_ATOMS: atom_id res chain seq x y z
N MET A 1 17.03 54.58 13.29
CA MET A 1 17.79 55.36 12.29
C MET A 1 18.54 54.38 11.38
N ILE A 2 18.74 54.70 10.09
CA ILE A 2 19.82 54.23 9.18
C ILE A 2 20.08 52.67 9.18
N ARG A 3 19.58 51.89 8.20
CA ARG A 3 20.20 51.53 6.88
C ARG A 3 21.61 50.87 7.01
N PHE A 4 22.01 49.78 6.33
CA PHE A 4 21.40 48.87 5.33
C PHE A 4 22.32 47.62 5.12
N VAL A 5 21.80 46.38 4.95
CA VAL A 5 22.39 45.22 4.16
C VAL A 5 23.81 44.67 4.55
N ALA A 6 24.29 43.44 4.26
CA ALA A 6 23.85 42.01 4.29
C ALA A 6 25.11 41.13 3.90
N THR A 7 25.29 39.80 4.08
CA THR A 7 24.61 38.69 4.81
C THR A 7 25.53 37.45 4.95
N LEU A 8 25.62 36.88 6.16
CA LEU A 8 25.50 35.44 6.55
C LEU A 8 26.08 34.28 5.68
N VAL A 9 26.92 33.40 6.28
CA VAL A 9 26.90 31.89 6.30
C VAL A 9 28.20 31.32 6.96
N PRO A 10 28.22 30.13 7.62
CA PRO A 10 29.10 29.93 8.80
C PRO A 10 30.14 28.77 8.79
N VAL A 11 30.90 28.71 9.89
CA VAL A 11 31.96 27.74 10.27
C VAL A 11 31.41 26.38 10.74
N SER A 12 32.11 25.27 10.44
CA SER A 12 32.28 24.09 11.34
C SER A 12 33.30 23.06 10.82
N TYR A 13 34.58 23.20 11.19
CA TYR A 13 35.62 22.18 11.09
C TYR A 13 36.26 22.03 12.49
N PHE A 14 36.07 20.90 13.20
CA PHE A 14 37.03 20.41 14.23
C PHE A 14 36.75 19.03 14.88
N LEU A 15 35.71 18.27 14.52
CA LEU A 15 35.25 17.13 15.36
C LEU A 15 35.05 15.79 14.61
N VAL A 16 36.07 15.35 13.86
CA VAL A 16 36.09 14.04 13.15
C VAL A 16 37.39 13.25 13.39
N PHE A 17 38.38 13.78 14.12
CA PHE A 17 39.73 13.20 14.22
C PHE A 17 39.90 12.03 15.21
N PHE A 18 38.83 11.32 15.58
CA PHE A 18 38.91 10.23 16.57
C PHE A 18 37.92 9.08 16.37
N CYS A 19 38.03 8.36 15.25
CA CYS A 19 37.46 7.00 15.11
C CYS A 19 38.12 6.19 13.97
N LEU A 20 39.45 6.17 13.92
CA LEU A 20 40.23 5.54 12.84
C LEU A 20 41.20 4.48 13.39
N LEU A 21 40.67 3.28 13.66
CA LEU A 21 41.41 2.03 13.83
C LEU A 21 40.41 0.84 13.85
N LEU A 22 40.89 -0.36 13.49
CA LEU A 22 40.13 -1.63 13.47
C LEU A 22 38.95 -1.71 12.46
N VAL A 23 39.24 -1.51 11.18
CA VAL A 23 38.70 -2.40 10.14
C VAL A 23 39.81 -3.39 9.76
N ALA A 24 39.66 -4.65 10.16
CA ALA A 24 40.56 -5.71 9.71
C ALA A 24 40.24 -6.06 8.26
N VAL A 25 41.11 -5.68 7.33
CA VAL A 25 40.99 -6.09 5.92
C VAL A 25 41.29 -7.58 5.84
N SER A 26 40.25 -8.40 5.75
CA SER A 26 40.38 -9.82 5.40
C SER A 26 40.84 -9.92 3.95
N THR A 27 42.12 -10.22 3.73
CA THR A 27 42.63 -10.58 2.41
C THR A 27 41.86 -11.78 1.88
N PRO A 28 41.33 -11.76 0.64
CA PRO A 28 40.73 -12.96 0.05
C PRO A 28 41.78 -14.06 -0.06
N SER A 29 41.42 -15.29 0.28
CA SER A 29 42.31 -16.44 0.13
C SER A 29 42.20 -17.06 -1.26
N ASP A 30 43.22 -16.79 -2.08
CA ASP A 30 43.36 -17.33 -3.44
C ASP A 30 43.22 -18.86 -3.48
N ALA A 31 42.51 -19.36 -4.49
CA ALA A 31 42.56 -20.79 -4.82
C ALA A 31 43.94 -21.21 -5.36
N LYS A 32 44.39 -22.40 -4.98
CA LYS A 32 45.61 -23.05 -5.49
C LYS A 32 45.26 -23.92 -6.69
N VAL A 33 45.95 -23.72 -7.81
CA VAL A 33 45.81 -24.57 -9.01
C VAL A 33 46.87 -25.67 -8.99
N GLN A 34 46.46 -26.91 -9.28
CA GLN A 34 47.30 -28.10 -9.38
C GLN A 34 47.02 -28.82 -10.69
N PHE A 35 48.07 -29.34 -11.35
CA PHE A 35 47.97 -30.14 -12.57
C PHE A 35 48.33 -31.59 -12.28
N SER A 36 47.69 -32.54 -12.97
CA SER A 36 47.98 -33.97 -12.85
C SER A 36 47.74 -34.66 -14.19
N ASN A 37 48.81 -35.13 -14.82
CA ASN A 37 48.77 -35.66 -16.18
C ASN A 37 48.70 -37.19 -16.13
N LYS A 38 47.56 -37.77 -16.49
CA LYS A 38 47.34 -39.22 -16.54
C LYS A 38 47.39 -39.71 -18.00
N LYS A 39 47.62 -41.01 -18.19
CA LYS A 39 47.79 -41.60 -19.54
C LYS A 39 46.59 -41.34 -20.47
N THR A 40 45.37 -41.28 -19.93
CA THR A 40 44.11 -41.12 -20.69
C THR A 40 43.50 -39.72 -20.63
N PHE A 41 43.92 -38.84 -19.72
CA PHE A 41 43.44 -37.45 -19.63
C PHE A 41 44.39 -36.57 -18.80
N ASP A 42 44.40 -35.27 -19.09
CA ASP A 42 44.99 -34.25 -18.23
C ASP A 42 43.96 -33.78 -17.20
N ARG A 43 44.40 -33.46 -15.98
CA ARG A 43 43.57 -32.93 -14.90
C ARG A 43 44.07 -31.57 -14.43
N VAL A 44 43.18 -30.58 -14.39
CA VAL A 44 43.35 -29.31 -13.65
C VAL A 44 42.49 -29.35 -12.40
N THR A 45 43.06 -29.00 -11.24
CA THR A 45 42.37 -28.96 -9.95
C THR A 45 42.54 -27.59 -9.30
N PHE A 46 41.41 -26.90 -9.06
CA PHE A 46 41.34 -25.60 -8.41
C PHE A 46 40.89 -25.82 -6.96
N GLU A 47 41.79 -25.64 -6.00
CA GLU A 47 41.57 -25.91 -4.57
C GLU A 47 41.38 -24.60 -3.78
N PHE A 48 40.18 -24.40 -3.25
CA PHE A 48 39.77 -23.21 -2.48
C PHE A 48 39.78 -23.52 -0.98
N GLU A 49 39.94 -22.53 -0.10
CA GLU A 49 39.81 -22.74 1.35
C GLU A 49 38.36 -23.06 1.77
N THR A 50 37.38 -22.52 1.05
CA THR A 50 35.95 -22.82 1.25
C THR A 50 35.29 -23.20 -0.09
N PRO A 51 34.17 -23.97 -0.11
CA PRO A 51 33.61 -24.47 -1.36
C PRO A 51 33.04 -23.38 -2.28
N ALA A 52 33.81 -23.00 -3.29
CA ALA A 52 33.39 -22.09 -4.34
C ALA A 52 32.23 -22.66 -5.20
N LYS A 53 31.39 -21.75 -5.69
CA LYS A 53 30.48 -21.96 -6.82
C LYS A 53 31.25 -21.72 -8.11
N PHE A 54 30.88 -22.46 -9.16
CA PHE A 54 31.42 -22.26 -10.49
C PHE A 54 30.34 -22.49 -11.56
N ARG A 55 30.64 -22.02 -12.77
CA ARG A 55 29.98 -22.37 -14.03
C ARG A 55 31.04 -22.78 -15.04
N SER A 56 30.70 -23.59 -16.04
CA SER A 56 31.63 -23.94 -17.12
C SER A 56 30.92 -24.03 -18.46
N GLN A 57 31.52 -23.49 -19.51
CA GLN A 57 30.97 -23.47 -20.86
C GLN A 57 32.07 -23.70 -21.91
N LYS A 58 31.78 -24.52 -22.93
CA LYS A 58 32.71 -24.88 -24.01
C LYS A 58 32.44 -24.06 -25.27
N PHE A 59 33.49 -23.44 -25.79
CA PHE A 59 33.52 -22.62 -27.00
C PHE A 59 34.50 -23.24 -28.00
N GLY A 60 34.01 -24.15 -28.85
CA GLY A 60 34.83 -24.88 -29.81
C GLY A 60 35.90 -25.77 -29.14
N SER A 61 37.15 -25.33 -29.18
CA SER A 61 38.29 -25.98 -28.50
C SER A 61 38.64 -25.37 -27.14
N GLN A 62 37.93 -24.33 -26.71
CA GLN A 62 38.14 -23.66 -25.42
C GLN A 62 37.04 -24.03 -24.41
N ILE A 63 37.38 -23.94 -23.13
CA ILE A 63 36.47 -24.13 -21.99
C ILE A 63 36.67 -22.93 -21.07
N LEU A 64 35.64 -22.10 -20.90
CA LEU A 64 35.58 -21.09 -19.85
C LEU A 64 35.09 -21.74 -18.56
N ILE A 65 35.72 -21.43 -17.43
CA ILE A 65 35.25 -21.76 -16.09
C ILE A 65 35.16 -20.45 -15.29
N GLU A 66 33.95 -20.07 -14.91
CA GLU A 66 33.64 -18.90 -14.07
C GLU A 66 33.62 -19.35 -12.60
N PHE A 67 34.24 -18.59 -11.69
CA PHE A 67 34.29 -18.84 -10.25
C PHE A 67 33.73 -17.65 -9.47
N ASN A 68 32.96 -17.88 -8.40
CA ASN A 68 32.48 -16.77 -7.55
C ASN A 68 33.54 -16.19 -6.60
N THR A 69 34.76 -16.73 -6.64
CA THR A 69 35.90 -16.42 -5.75
C THR A 69 37.16 -16.51 -6.62
N PRO A 70 38.11 -15.55 -6.58
CA PRO A 70 39.27 -15.57 -7.46
C PRO A 70 40.26 -16.71 -7.15
N ILE A 71 41.00 -17.11 -8.17
CA ILE A 71 42.15 -18.02 -8.11
C ILE A 71 43.44 -17.21 -8.30
N SER A 72 44.57 -17.65 -7.73
CA SER A 72 45.80 -16.83 -7.72
C SER A 72 46.30 -16.50 -9.13
N SER A 73 46.58 -15.23 -9.43
CA SER A 73 47.01 -14.74 -10.75
C SER A 73 48.48 -15.06 -11.11
N LYS A 74 49.24 -15.73 -10.22
CA LYS A 74 50.69 -15.95 -10.39
C LYS A 74 51.09 -16.99 -11.45
N PHE A 75 50.16 -17.46 -12.29
CA PHE A 75 50.39 -18.54 -13.27
C PHE A 75 50.86 -18.08 -14.66
N ASP A 76 50.89 -16.77 -14.96
CA ASP A 76 51.24 -16.20 -16.28
C ASP A 76 52.69 -16.42 -16.77
N LYS A 77 53.48 -17.30 -16.15
CA LYS A 77 54.89 -17.54 -16.50
C LYS A 77 55.27 -19.01 -16.65
N GLY A 78 54.78 -19.62 -17.72
CA GLY A 78 55.51 -20.69 -18.42
C GLY A 78 54.78 -22.01 -18.64
N LYS A 79 55.08 -22.64 -19.78
CA LYS A 79 54.39 -23.79 -20.38
C LYS A 79 54.53 -25.15 -19.65
N ARG A 80 54.90 -25.17 -18.37
CA ARG A 80 55.28 -26.40 -17.65
C ARG A 80 54.06 -27.10 -17.04
N ASP A 81 54.02 -28.42 -17.14
CA ASP A 81 53.03 -29.36 -16.59
C ASP A 81 51.54 -29.24 -17.00
N LEU A 82 51.18 -28.44 -18.01
CA LEU A 82 49.80 -28.39 -18.53
C LEU A 82 49.27 -29.72 -19.10
N GLY A 83 50.14 -30.64 -19.53
CA GLY A 83 49.77 -31.98 -20.01
C GLY A 83 49.84 -32.19 -21.53
N LYS A 84 49.18 -33.24 -22.02
CA LYS A 84 49.21 -33.69 -23.43
C LYS A 84 48.02 -33.17 -24.25
N TYR A 85 46.88 -32.97 -23.61
CA TYR A 85 45.57 -32.67 -24.18
C TYR A 85 45.16 -31.20 -23.96
N ILE A 86 45.74 -30.51 -22.97
CA ILE A 86 45.60 -29.07 -22.77
C ILE A 86 46.72 -28.33 -23.52
N LYS A 87 46.38 -27.21 -24.16
CA LYS A 87 47.26 -26.35 -24.96
C LYS A 87 47.70 -25.11 -24.18
N THR A 88 46.76 -24.47 -23.48
CA THR A 88 46.97 -23.32 -22.59
C THR A 88 45.91 -23.31 -21.47
N LEU A 89 46.27 -22.72 -20.33
CA LEU A 89 45.35 -22.19 -19.34
C LEU A 89 45.65 -20.69 -19.21
N LEU A 90 44.63 -19.84 -19.18
CA LEU A 90 44.74 -18.40 -18.95
C LEU A 90 43.74 -17.97 -17.88
N THR A 91 44.08 -16.99 -17.04
CA THR A 91 43.18 -16.41 -16.03
C THR A 91 42.67 -15.03 -16.43
N GLN A 92 41.38 -14.77 -16.21
CA GLN A 92 40.65 -13.55 -16.55
C GLN A 92 39.78 -13.08 -15.36
N ASP A 93 39.16 -11.90 -15.44
CA ASP A 93 38.38 -11.23 -14.37
C ASP A 93 39.05 -11.29 -12.98
N GLU A 94 40.26 -10.74 -12.84
CA GLU A 94 41.07 -10.78 -11.61
C GLU A 94 41.28 -12.20 -11.02
N GLY A 95 41.24 -13.24 -11.87
CA GLY A 95 41.35 -14.64 -11.46
C GLY A 95 40.00 -15.33 -11.18
N ARG A 96 38.86 -14.67 -11.43
CA ARG A 96 37.53 -15.30 -11.32
C ARG A 96 37.16 -16.11 -12.55
N GLU A 97 37.86 -15.94 -13.67
CA GLU A 97 37.66 -16.73 -14.87
C GLU A 97 38.93 -17.51 -15.23
N ALA A 98 38.75 -18.73 -15.73
CA ALA A 98 39.82 -19.56 -16.27
C ALA A 98 39.44 -20.12 -17.65
N VAL A 99 40.21 -19.74 -18.67
CA VAL A 99 40.02 -20.21 -20.06
C VAL A 99 41.04 -21.29 -20.38
N VAL A 100 40.55 -22.51 -20.61
CA VAL A 100 41.36 -23.69 -20.93
C VAL A 100 41.24 -24.00 -22.41
N THR A 101 42.32 -23.94 -23.17
CA THR A 101 42.32 -24.33 -24.59
C THR A 101 42.80 -25.77 -24.73
N MET A 102 42.06 -26.61 -25.45
CA MET A 102 42.38 -28.01 -25.72
C MET A 102 43.19 -28.18 -27.01
N GLN A 103 43.93 -29.28 -27.13
CA GLN A 103 44.61 -29.70 -28.35
C GLN A 103 43.63 -30.41 -29.31
N GLY A 104 42.73 -29.63 -29.91
CA GLY A 104 41.75 -30.10 -30.90
C GLY A 104 40.35 -30.33 -30.32
N LYS A 105 39.57 -31.19 -30.99
CA LYS A 105 38.21 -31.59 -30.55
C LYS A 105 38.33 -32.76 -29.56
N LEU A 106 38.48 -32.46 -28.29
CA LEU A 106 38.54 -33.44 -27.19
C LEU A 106 37.31 -33.36 -26.28
N GLU A 107 37.10 -34.41 -25.50
CA GLU A 107 36.09 -34.46 -24.44
C GLU A 107 36.61 -33.82 -23.15
N TYR A 108 35.69 -33.38 -22.29
CA TYR A 108 36.01 -32.72 -21.04
C TYR A 108 34.89 -32.92 -20.01
N LYS A 109 35.23 -32.83 -18.72
CA LYS A 109 34.28 -32.95 -17.61
C LYS A 109 34.70 -32.03 -16.46
N VAL A 110 33.83 -31.11 -16.05
CA VAL A 110 34.06 -30.23 -14.90
C VAL A 110 33.14 -30.61 -13.75
N TYR A 111 33.69 -30.83 -12.56
CA TYR A 111 32.95 -31.29 -11.39
C TYR A 111 33.62 -30.84 -10.08
N ARG A 112 32.91 -30.92 -8.94
CA ARG A 112 33.41 -30.47 -7.63
C ARG A 112 33.51 -31.62 -6.63
N VAL A 113 34.66 -31.74 -5.97
CA VAL A 113 34.92 -32.67 -4.87
C VAL A 113 35.30 -31.86 -3.64
N ALA A 114 34.43 -31.85 -2.62
CA ALA A 114 34.57 -31.02 -1.42
C ALA A 114 34.81 -29.52 -1.74
N ASN A 115 36.01 -29.01 -1.45
CA ASN A 115 36.49 -27.65 -1.69
C ASN A 115 37.27 -27.48 -3.00
N LYS A 116 37.43 -28.55 -3.80
CA LYS A 116 38.16 -28.55 -5.07
C LYS A 116 37.22 -28.63 -6.26
N ILE A 117 37.47 -27.83 -7.29
CA ILE A 117 36.85 -27.96 -8.61
C ILE A 117 37.86 -28.61 -9.54
N ILE A 118 37.42 -29.60 -10.33
CA ILE A 118 38.27 -30.47 -11.13
C ILE A 118 37.77 -30.41 -12.58
N LEU A 119 38.68 -30.14 -13.51
CA LEU A 119 38.50 -30.30 -14.94
C LEU A 119 39.37 -31.47 -15.41
N ASP A 120 38.76 -32.45 -16.06
CA ASP A 120 39.46 -33.50 -16.81
C ASP A 120 39.30 -33.25 -18.33
N VAL A 121 40.35 -33.45 -19.11
CA VAL A 121 40.39 -33.27 -20.59
C VAL A 121 41.13 -34.43 -21.27
N GLY A 122 40.52 -35.06 -22.27
CA GLY A 122 41.13 -36.19 -22.98
C GLY A 122 40.17 -36.94 -23.92
N PRO A 123 40.60 -38.06 -24.51
CA PRO A 123 39.76 -38.90 -25.39
C PRO A 123 38.85 -39.92 -24.67
N GLU A 124 39.01 -40.17 -23.37
CA GLU A 124 38.25 -41.20 -22.62
C GLU A 124 37.75 -40.69 -21.24
N VAL A 125 37.34 -39.42 -21.17
CA VAL A 125 37.04 -38.75 -19.89
C VAL A 125 35.81 -39.33 -19.19
N GLU A 126 34.84 -39.87 -19.93
CA GLU A 126 33.69 -40.55 -19.33
C GLU A 126 34.07 -41.93 -18.77
N SER A 127 34.71 -42.77 -19.60
CA SER A 127 35.10 -44.15 -19.30
C SER A 127 35.94 -44.29 -18.03
N ALA A 128 36.83 -43.34 -17.77
CA ALA A 128 37.73 -43.38 -16.61
C ALA A 128 37.05 -43.10 -15.26
N SER A 129 35.75 -42.78 -15.22
CA SER A 129 35.05 -42.36 -13.99
C SER A 129 34.30 -43.47 -13.21
N ASN A 130 34.35 -44.73 -13.66
CA ASN A 130 33.78 -45.89 -12.95
C ASN A 130 34.68 -46.50 -11.85
N GLY A 131 35.88 -45.96 -11.61
CA GLY A 131 36.96 -46.62 -10.85
C GLY A 131 37.24 -46.10 -9.42
N LEU A 132 36.31 -45.37 -8.77
CA LEU A 132 36.51 -44.82 -7.42
C LEU A 132 35.26 -44.98 -6.51
N GLU A 133 34.83 -46.24 -6.27
CA GLU A 133 34.03 -46.57 -5.08
C GLU A 133 34.92 -46.73 -3.85
N GLY A 134 34.50 -46.18 -2.70
CA GLY A 134 34.92 -46.65 -1.37
C GLY A 134 35.16 -45.55 -0.32
N PRO A 135 34.91 -45.84 0.98
CA PRO A 135 34.31 -47.05 1.54
C PRO A 135 32.78 -46.95 1.70
N LYS A 136 32.09 -48.10 1.67
CA LYS A 136 30.75 -48.23 2.25
C LYS A 136 30.89 -48.35 3.76
N ASP A 137 30.32 -47.44 4.54
CA ASP A 137 30.09 -47.69 5.96
C ASP A 137 28.73 -47.15 6.44
N ARG A 138 28.14 -47.83 7.42
CA ARG A 138 26.78 -47.63 7.90
C ARG A 138 26.74 -46.67 9.09
N LYS A 139 26.42 -45.39 8.84
CA LYS A 139 25.48 -44.64 9.71
C LYS A 139 24.94 -43.37 9.08
N THR A 140 23.64 -43.20 9.28
CA THR A 140 22.80 -42.04 9.01
C THR A 140 23.46 -40.68 9.26
N SER A 141 23.57 -39.85 8.22
CA SER A 141 23.78 -38.41 8.35
C SER A 141 22.80 -37.66 7.45
N ASN A 142 21.65 -37.31 8.01
CA ASN A 142 20.61 -36.58 7.33
C ASN A 142 21.11 -35.15 7.06
N LYS A 143 21.16 -34.68 5.81
CA LYS A 143 21.68 -33.34 5.47
C LYS A 143 20.64 -32.26 5.84
N LYS A 144 20.51 -32.04 7.15
CA LYS A 144 19.46 -31.27 7.80
C LYS A 144 19.48 -29.83 7.28
N LYS A 145 18.37 -29.39 6.66
CA LYS A 145 18.15 -27.98 6.30
C LYS A 145 18.44 -27.13 7.55
N THR A 146 19.28 -26.11 7.41
CA THR A 146 19.70 -25.26 8.53
C THR A 146 18.50 -24.47 9.04
N LYS A 147 17.97 -24.93 10.18
CA LYS A 147 16.82 -24.32 10.87
C LYS A 147 17.13 -22.87 11.26
N SER A 148 16.14 -22.00 11.13
CA SER A 148 16.25 -20.61 11.60
C SER A 148 16.33 -20.59 13.13
N PRO A 149 17.27 -19.86 13.76
CA PRO A 149 17.25 -19.67 15.20
C PRO A 149 16.02 -18.86 15.60
N VAL A 150 15.23 -19.37 16.55
CA VAL A 150 14.02 -18.73 17.06
C VAL A 150 14.20 -18.45 18.53
N SER A 151 14.26 -17.16 18.89
CA SER A 151 14.36 -16.74 20.28
C SER A 151 12.98 -16.83 20.92
N VAL A 152 12.86 -17.56 22.03
CA VAL A 152 11.61 -17.65 22.79
C VAL A 152 11.80 -17.03 24.16
N ARG A 153 10.98 -16.04 24.49
CA ARG A 153 11.02 -15.31 25.77
C ARG A 153 9.76 -15.62 26.57
N VAL A 154 9.92 -15.89 27.87
CA VAL A 154 8.80 -16.10 28.79
C VAL A 154 8.64 -14.88 29.70
N GLY A 155 7.43 -14.32 29.76
CA GLY A 155 7.10 -13.16 30.59
C GLY A 155 5.95 -13.45 31.53
N LYS A 156 6.19 -13.41 32.84
CA LYS A 156 5.13 -13.56 33.84
C LYS A 156 4.51 -12.19 34.17
N HIS A 157 3.21 -12.05 33.91
CA HIS A 157 2.42 -10.90 34.35
C HIS A 157 1.46 -11.34 35.48
N LYS A 158 0.76 -10.37 36.07
CA LYS A 158 -0.14 -10.62 37.22
C LYS A 158 -1.29 -11.56 36.85
N ASP A 159 -1.97 -11.23 35.76
CA ASP A 159 -3.25 -11.86 35.39
C ASP A 159 -3.09 -12.85 34.20
N TYR A 160 -1.89 -12.94 33.60
CA TYR A 160 -1.55 -13.84 32.50
C TYR A 160 -0.06 -14.16 32.41
N GLU A 161 0.28 -15.25 31.73
CA GLU A 161 1.67 -15.65 31.42
C GLU A 161 1.88 -15.61 29.90
N ARG A 162 2.97 -14.98 29.44
CA ARG A 162 3.23 -14.63 28.04
C ARG A 162 4.40 -15.42 27.46
N LEU A 163 4.22 -15.98 26.26
CA LEU A 163 5.28 -16.53 25.43
C LEU A 163 5.46 -15.66 24.18
N VAL A 164 6.70 -15.28 23.86
CA VAL A 164 7.03 -14.52 22.65
C VAL A 164 8.03 -15.29 21.81
N PHE A 165 7.63 -15.70 20.61
CA PHE A 165 8.46 -16.34 19.60
C PHE A 165 8.96 -15.28 18.62
N GLU A 166 10.26 -15.03 18.59
CA GLU A 166 10.92 -14.00 17.80
C GLU A 166 11.79 -14.65 16.71
N TRP A 167 11.40 -14.45 15.46
CA TRP A 167 11.99 -15.07 14.27
C TRP A 167 12.86 -14.08 13.48
N PRO A 168 13.83 -14.53 12.66
CA PRO A 168 14.64 -13.64 11.82
C PRO A 168 13.84 -13.04 10.63
N LYS A 169 12.78 -13.74 10.21
CA LYS A 169 11.83 -13.37 9.15
C LYS A 169 10.40 -13.45 9.66
N GLN A 170 9.46 -12.82 8.97
CA GLN A 170 8.03 -13.02 9.25
C GLN A 170 7.60 -14.45 8.84
N VAL A 171 6.79 -15.08 9.70
CA VAL A 171 6.24 -16.45 9.52
C VAL A 171 4.76 -16.46 9.92
N ASN A 172 4.00 -17.43 9.43
CA ASN A 172 2.64 -17.71 9.87
C ASN A 172 2.62 -18.88 10.85
N TYR A 173 1.50 -19.04 11.55
CA TYR A 173 1.31 -20.12 12.51
C TYR A 173 -0.17 -20.49 12.63
N SER A 174 -0.44 -21.71 13.06
CA SER A 174 -1.75 -22.16 13.52
C SER A 174 -1.64 -22.65 14.97
N ILE A 175 -2.76 -22.67 15.69
CA ILE A 175 -2.86 -23.26 17.03
C ILE A 175 -3.95 -24.32 17.00
N THR A 176 -3.65 -25.49 17.57
CA THR A 176 -4.63 -26.55 17.83
C THR A 176 -4.67 -26.83 19.32
N LYS A 177 -5.84 -26.61 19.95
CA LYS A 177 -6.08 -26.91 21.36
C LYS A 177 -6.67 -28.32 21.50
N SER A 178 -6.04 -29.14 22.32
CA SER A 178 -6.55 -30.42 22.81
C SER A 178 -6.81 -30.30 24.33
N PRO A 179 -7.44 -31.29 25.00
CA PRO A 179 -7.69 -31.21 26.45
C PRO A 179 -6.42 -31.01 27.28
N ASP A 180 -5.35 -31.77 26.99
CA ASP A 180 -4.14 -31.83 27.82
C ASP A 180 -2.94 -31.08 27.23
N LYS A 181 -3.05 -30.61 25.99
CA LYS A 181 -1.96 -29.95 25.26
C LYS A 181 -2.46 -28.90 24.26
N ILE A 182 -1.61 -27.92 23.99
CA ILE A 182 -1.77 -26.91 22.95
C ILE A 182 -0.61 -27.09 21.98
N SER A 183 -0.88 -27.37 20.70
CA SER A 183 0.15 -27.37 19.65
C SER A 183 0.11 -26.06 18.87
N ILE A 184 1.28 -25.54 18.56
CA ILE A 184 1.51 -24.36 17.72
C ILE A 184 2.40 -24.81 16.56
N ASN A 185 1.86 -24.90 15.34
CA ASN A 185 2.66 -25.21 14.15
C ASN A 185 3.00 -23.91 13.41
N PHE A 186 4.27 -23.70 13.06
CA PHE A 186 4.74 -22.55 12.30
C PHE A 186 4.98 -22.94 10.84
N ASP A 187 4.81 -22.03 9.88
CA ASP A 187 5.04 -22.31 8.45
C ASP A 187 6.53 -22.29 8.01
N SER A 188 7.44 -22.60 8.94
CA SER A 188 8.88 -22.61 8.67
C SER A 188 9.70 -23.45 9.64
N GLN A 189 10.86 -23.87 9.15
CA GLN A 189 11.81 -24.73 9.87
C GLN A 189 12.64 -23.90 10.86
N GLY A 190 12.33 -24.04 12.15
CA GLY A 190 12.96 -23.30 13.24
C GLY A 190 13.64 -24.19 14.29
N SER A 191 14.56 -23.60 15.04
CA SER A 191 15.25 -24.20 16.20
C SER A 191 15.20 -23.23 17.38
N VAL A 192 14.60 -23.70 18.47
CA VAL A 192 14.49 -23.00 19.76
C VAL A 192 15.40 -23.71 20.78
N ASP A 193 16.09 -22.95 21.62
CA ASP A 193 16.79 -23.53 22.78
C ASP A 193 15.77 -23.98 23.84
N LEU A 194 15.52 -25.29 23.85
CA LEU A 194 14.59 -25.94 24.78
C LEU A 194 15.02 -25.81 26.25
N GLN A 195 16.33 -25.75 26.54
CA GLN A 195 16.82 -25.60 27.91
C GLN A 195 16.65 -24.17 28.41
N ALA A 196 16.99 -23.17 27.61
CA ALA A 196 16.77 -21.77 27.96
C ALA A 196 15.28 -21.49 28.25
N VAL A 197 14.37 -22.00 27.41
CA VAL A 197 12.92 -21.85 27.62
C VAL A 197 12.46 -22.59 28.88
N ARG A 198 12.86 -23.85 29.08
CA ARG A 198 12.45 -24.63 30.27
C ARG A 198 12.96 -24.02 31.60
N ARG A 199 14.10 -23.31 31.59
CA ARG A 199 14.59 -22.55 32.77
C ARG A 199 13.75 -21.31 33.09
N GLN A 200 13.04 -20.75 32.10
CA GLN A 200 12.18 -19.56 32.25
C GLN A 200 10.68 -19.90 32.39
N LEU A 201 10.29 -21.16 32.16
CA LEU A 201 8.90 -21.59 32.12
C LEU A 201 8.29 -21.68 33.54
N PRO A 202 7.16 -20.99 33.83
CA PRO A 202 6.49 -21.11 35.12
C PRO A 202 5.95 -22.53 35.38
N ARG A 203 5.88 -22.91 36.67
CA ARG A 203 5.38 -24.23 37.15
C ARG A 203 3.90 -24.52 36.81
N SER A 204 3.18 -23.58 36.19
CA SER A 204 1.82 -23.73 35.67
C SER A 204 1.77 -24.62 34.43
N PHE A 205 2.79 -24.54 33.57
CA PHE A 205 2.90 -25.31 32.32
C PHE A 205 3.41 -26.71 32.62
N SER A 206 2.64 -27.76 32.30
CA SER A 206 3.01 -29.14 32.61
C SER A 206 4.11 -29.69 31.69
N SER A 207 4.28 -29.13 30.49
CA SER A 207 5.47 -29.34 29.66
C SER A 207 5.64 -28.22 28.62
N PHE A 208 6.86 -28.10 28.10
CA PHE A 208 7.14 -27.42 26.83
C PHE A 208 8.04 -28.36 26.03
N ASN A 209 7.60 -28.71 24.83
CA ASN A 209 8.21 -29.67 23.93
C ASN A 209 8.29 -29.08 22.52
N ILE A 210 9.28 -29.51 21.75
CA ILE A 210 9.46 -29.12 20.35
C ILE A 210 9.36 -30.39 19.50
N SER A 211 8.64 -30.26 18.39
CA SER A 211 8.37 -31.30 17.41
C SER A 211 8.72 -30.76 16.00
N GLU A 212 8.72 -31.64 15.01
CA GLU A 212 8.87 -31.29 13.60
C GLU A 212 7.62 -31.78 12.85
N ASP A 213 6.94 -30.89 12.11
CA ASP A 213 5.75 -31.29 11.32
C ASP A 213 6.14 -32.18 10.12
N LYS A 214 5.16 -32.66 9.34
CA LYS A 214 5.41 -33.52 8.16
C LYS A 214 6.30 -32.87 7.08
N ASN A 215 6.55 -31.56 7.16
CA ASN A 215 7.41 -30.78 6.27
C ASN A 215 8.70 -30.29 6.97
N ASN A 216 9.01 -30.85 8.15
CA ASN A 216 10.08 -30.48 9.08
C ASN A 216 10.02 -29.02 9.59
N ASN A 217 8.84 -28.39 9.58
CA ASN A 217 8.65 -27.08 10.20
C ASN A 217 8.68 -27.18 11.73
N LEU A 218 8.82 -26.05 12.42
CA LEU A 218 8.76 -26.01 13.87
C LEU A 218 7.32 -26.24 14.36
N GLU A 219 7.10 -27.32 15.10
CA GLU A 219 5.90 -27.50 15.93
C GLU A 219 6.30 -27.32 17.41
N VAL A 220 5.50 -26.62 18.19
CA VAL A 220 5.72 -26.39 19.63
C VAL A 220 4.51 -26.88 20.41
N ILE A 221 4.72 -27.89 21.25
CA ILE A 221 3.68 -28.57 22.03
C ILE A 221 3.83 -28.18 23.49
N ILE A 222 2.79 -27.57 24.04
CA ILE A 222 2.74 -27.01 25.39
C ILE A 222 1.72 -27.81 26.21
N GLY A 223 2.18 -28.45 27.29
CA GLY A 223 1.33 -29.16 28.24
C GLY A 223 0.48 -28.19 29.07
N TYR A 224 -0.82 -28.50 29.20
CA TYR A 224 -1.86 -27.54 29.53
C TYR A 224 -1.74 -26.92 30.95
N PRO A 225 -1.54 -25.59 31.06
CA PRO A 225 -1.79 -24.86 32.30
C PRO A 225 -3.30 -24.75 32.53
N ARG A 226 -3.76 -25.29 33.68
CA ARG A 226 -5.17 -25.59 34.01
C ARG A 226 -6.15 -24.47 33.65
N GLN A 227 -6.97 -24.74 32.64
CA GLN A 227 -8.11 -23.92 32.20
C GLN A 227 -7.76 -22.47 31.81
N SER A 228 -6.55 -22.23 31.30
CA SER A 228 -6.23 -20.93 30.70
C SER A 228 -7.00 -20.70 29.39
N ALA A 229 -7.60 -19.51 29.27
CA ALA A 229 -8.02 -18.95 27.99
C ALA A 229 -6.79 -18.33 27.31
N ILE A 230 -6.67 -18.52 25.99
CA ILE A 230 -5.48 -18.12 25.22
C ILE A 230 -5.85 -16.92 24.36
N LYS A 231 -5.06 -15.84 24.43
CA LYS A 231 -5.07 -14.77 23.42
C LYS A 231 -3.75 -14.82 22.65
N HIS A 232 -3.78 -14.59 21.34
CA HIS A 232 -2.57 -14.62 20.53
C HIS A 232 -2.56 -13.49 19.49
N SER A 233 -1.37 -13.01 19.14
CA SER A 233 -1.19 -11.95 18.14
C SER A 233 0.13 -12.08 17.40
N LYS A 234 0.15 -11.58 16.16
CA LYS A 234 1.33 -11.48 15.30
C LYS A 234 1.71 -10.01 15.18
N LEU A 235 2.94 -9.67 15.55
CA LEU A 235 3.50 -8.32 15.50
C LEU A 235 4.83 -8.37 14.73
N ASP A 236 4.75 -8.08 13.42
CA ASP A 236 5.88 -8.21 12.48
C ASP A 236 6.53 -9.62 12.53
N LYS A 237 7.77 -9.73 13.05
CA LYS A 237 8.54 -10.97 13.21
C LYS A 237 8.30 -11.69 14.54
N LYS A 238 7.39 -11.18 15.38
CA LYS A 238 7.10 -11.72 16.71
C LYS A 238 5.70 -12.32 16.77
N ILE A 239 5.58 -13.50 17.36
CA ILE A 239 4.32 -14.18 17.64
C ILE A 239 4.17 -14.29 19.15
N VAL A 240 3.10 -13.71 19.68
CA VAL A 240 2.85 -13.54 21.10
C VAL A 240 1.64 -14.38 21.50
N LEU A 241 1.76 -15.16 22.57
CA LEU A 241 0.67 -15.93 23.17
C LEU A 241 0.55 -15.61 24.67
N ASP A 242 -0.64 -15.21 25.10
CA ASP A 242 -0.99 -14.87 26.47
C ASP A 242 -1.95 -15.94 27.02
N PHE A 243 -1.53 -16.61 28.09
CA PHE A 243 -2.27 -17.63 28.81
C PHE A 243 -2.89 -16.98 30.05
N LEU A 244 -4.20 -16.74 30.05
CA LEU A 244 -4.91 -16.04 31.12
C LEU A 244 -5.07 -16.95 32.35
N ASN A 245 -4.82 -16.42 33.55
CA ASN A 245 -4.94 -17.17 34.80
C ASN A 245 -6.43 -17.40 35.15
N SER A 246 -6.81 -18.64 35.46
CA SER A 246 -8.21 -19.09 35.53
C SER A 246 -9.05 -18.59 36.73
N LYS A 247 -8.51 -17.69 37.57
CA LYS A 247 -9.19 -17.20 38.78
C LYS A 247 -10.35 -16.22 38.55
N GLU A 248 -10.57 -15.73 37.32
CA GLU A 248 -11.71 -14.85 36.97
C GLU A 248 -12.66 -15.45 35.90
N ILE A 249 -12.52 -16.73 35.56
CA ILE A 249 -13.42 -17.37 34.56
C ILE A 249 -14.84 -17.63 35.14
N SER A 250 -15.00 -17.57 36.47
CA SER A 250 -16.26 -17.90 37.17
C SER A 250 -17.34 -16.82 37.14
N SER A 251 -17.11 -15.63 36.55
CA SER A 251 -18.05 -14.49 36.59
C SER A 251 -18.73 -14.16 35.26
N GLN A 252 -18.39 -14.85 34.16
CA GLN A 252 -18.96 -14.60 32.82
C GLN A 252 -19.28 -15.91 32.04
N ALA A 253 -19.45 -17.03 32.74
CA ALA A 253 -19.64 -18.36 32.13
C ALA A 253 -20.81 -19.16 32.74
N LYS A 254 -21.88 -18.47 33.14
CA LYS A 254 -23.22 -19.07 33.32
C LYS A 254 -24.24 -18.22 32.55
N ASP A 255 -24.99 -18.92 31.70
CA ASP A 255 -26.03 -18.47 30.75
C ASP A 255 -25.54 -18.04 29.34
N THR A 256 -25.45 -19.01 28.42
CA THR A 256 -25.83 -18.88 26.99
C THR A 256 -25.76 -20.22 26.22
N SER A 257 -26.58 -21.21 26.61
CA SER A 257 -26.94 -22.32 25.70
C SER A 257 -28.17 -23.11 26.22
N GLU A 258 -29.37 -22.56 26.04
CA GLU A 258 -30.44 -23.17 25.21
C GLU A 258 -31.76 -22.38 25.27
N GLU A 259 -32.61 -22.65 24.27
CA GLU A 259 -34.01 -22.26 24.09
C GLU A 259 -34.66 -21.16 24.96
N LYS A 260 -34.91 -19.99 24.36
CA LYS A 260 -36.25 -19.74 23.78
C LYS A 260 -36.33 -18.52 22.87
N SER A 261 -37.18 -18.63 21.86
CA SER A 261 -37.68 -17.49 21.08
C SER A 261 -38.97 -16.95 21.71
N THR A 262 -39.25 -15.67 21.44
CA THR A 262 -40.49 -14.92 21.69
C THR A 262 -40.83 -14.42 23.11
N ARG A 263 -41.14 -13.11 23.12
CA ARG A 263 -42.07 -12.36 23.99
C ARG A 263 -41.55 -11.74 25.31
N LEU A 264 -42.04 -10.52 25.58
CA LEU A 264 -41.81 -9.62 26.72
C LEU A 264 -40.40 -8.98 26.81
N GLU A 265 -40.22 -7.71 27.20
CA GLU A 265 -41.06 -6.50 27.02
C GLU A 265 -40.19 -5.22 27.23
N ASN A 266 -40.66 -4.04 26.81
CA ASN A 266 -39.85 -2.81 26.79
C ASN A 266 -39.43 -2.34 28.20
N LYS A 267 -38.12 -2.11 28.40
CA LYS A 267 -37.58 -1.50 29.65
C LYS A 267 -36.54 -0.40 29.47
N SER A 268 -36.06 -0.14 28.24
CA SER A 268 -35.19 1.00 27.93
C SER A 268 -35.92 2.34 27.95
N ASP A 269 -37.14 2.37 27.41
CA ASP A 269 -37.76 3.61 26.94
C ASP A 269 -38.22 4.53 28.08
N LYS A 270 -38.54 3.96 29.25
CA LYS A 270 -39.02 4.72 30.41
C LYS A 270 -37.98 5.64 31.03
N GLN A 271 -36.67 5.39 30.85
CA GLN A 271 -35.64 6.32 31.36
C GLN A 271 -35.36 7.48 30.39
N THR A 272 -35.50 7.26 29.08
CA THR A 272 -35.37 8.33 28.07
C THR A 272 -36.59 9.26 28.07
N ILE A 273 -37.81 8.71 28.16
CA ILE A 273 -39.06 9.48 28.18
C ILE A 273 -39.15 10.33 29.46
N ALA A 274 -38.87 9.75 30.63
CA ALA A 274 -38.90 10.48 31.90
C ALA A 274 -37.81 11.56 32.05
N LEU A 275 -36.84 11.61 31.14
CA LEU A 275 -35.88 12.71 31.03
C LEU A 275 -36.35 13.81 30.08
N ALA A 276 -37.07 13.45 28.99
CA ALA A 276 -37.66 14.40 28.06
C ALA A 276 -38.82 15.21 28.69
N GLU A 277 -39.74 14.54 29.40
CA GLU A 277 -40.83 15.19 30.14
C GLU A 277 -40.31 16.19 31.20
N LYS A 278 -39.12 15.92 31.75
CA LYS A 278 -38.46 16.77 32.75
C LYS A 278 -37.68 17.96 32.17
N LEU A 279 -37.65 18.10 30.84
CA LEU A 279 -36.94 19.15 30.11
C LEU A 279 -37.83 20.00 29.19
N GLY A 280 -39.14 19.75 29.13
CA GLY A 280 -40.12 20.64 28.49
C GLY A 280 -40.00 20.76 26.96
N LEU A 281 -39.48 19.72 26.28
CA LEU A 281 -39.33 19.70 24.83
C LEU A 281 -40.43 18.88 24.17
N GLU A 282 -41.41 19.56 23.56
CA GLU A 282 -42.42 18.92 22.71
C GLU A 282 -41.85 18.57 21.33
N SER A 283 -42.17 17.37 20.84
CA SER A 283 -42.13 17.03 19.41
C SER A 283 -43.21 15.99 19.11
N GLY A 284 -43.97 16.19 18.03
CA GLY A 284 -45.31 15.60 17.90
C GLY A 284 -45.40 14.23 17.21
N SER A 285 -46.48 13.54 17.58
CA SER A 285 -47.24 12.53 16.81
C SER A 285 -46.56 11.24 16.31
N LYS A 286 -47.01 10.14 16.91
CA LYS A 286 -46.95 8.75 16.42
C LYS A 286 -47.47 8.59 14.99
N LYS A 287 -47.04 7.53 14.30
CA LYS A 287 -47.99 6.49 13.82
C LYS A 287 -47.33 5.12 13.58
N GLU A 288 -48.14 4.07 13.56
CA GLU A 288 -47.70 2.68 13.75
C GLU A 288 -47.09 2.00 12.51
N SER A 289 -46.26 0.99 12.76
CA SER A 289 -46.43 -0.33 12.11
C SER A 289 -45.76 -1.42 12.96
N LYS A 290 -46.27 -2.65 12.88
CA LYS A 290 -45.77 -3.80 13.63
C LYS A 290 -46.01 -5.08 12.84
N ASP A 291 -45.11 -6.06 13.02
CA ASP A 291 -45.21 -7.47 12.62
C ASP A 291 -45.44 -7.75 11.11
N LEU A 292 -44.43 -8.30 10.43
CA LEU A 292 -44.62 -9.44 9.50
C LEU A 292 -43.29 -10.11 9.07
N ARG A 293 -43.03 -11.28 9.65
CA ARG A 293 -42.37 -12.45 9.04
C ARG A 293 -43.25 -13.64 9.47
N GLN A 294 -43.49 -14.68 8.67
CA GLN A 294 -42.57 -15.39 7.79
C GLN A 294 -43.32 -16.24 6.75
N ASN A 295 -42.59 -16.90 5.85
CA ASN A 295 -42.97 -18.09 5.06
C ASN A 295 -44.08 -17.97 3.99
N VAL A 296 -43.69 -18.17 2.73
CA VAL A 296 -44.51 -18.83 1.69
C VAL A 296 -43.65 -19.93 1.05
N SER A 297 -44.20 -21.13 0.92
CA SER A 297 -43.66 -22.20 0.07
C SER A 297 -44.41 -22.21 -1.27
N LEU A 298 -43.75 -22.65 -2.33
CA LEU A 298 -44.36 -22.90 -3.64
C LEU A 298 -45.46 -23.97 -3.54
N PRO A 299 -46.51 -23.86 -4.38
CA PRO A 299 -46.65 -24.81 -5.49
C PRO A 299 -46.97 -24.17 -6.86
N LYS A 300 -47.13 -25.03 -7.87
CA LYS A 300 -47.50 -24.76 -9.29
C LYS A 300 -49.04 -24.52 -9.41
N ALA A 301 -49.69 -24.13 -10.52
CA ALA A 301 -49.40 -24.29 -11.96
C ALA A 301 -50.28 -23.35 -12.86
N ASP A 302 -50.04 -23.37 -14.18
CA ASP A 302 -50.94 -23.17 -15.36
C ASP A 302 -51.77 -21.85 -15.52
N ILE A 303 -51.65 -21.10 -16.66
CA ILE A 303 -52.44 -21.13 -17.94
C ILE A 303 -53.92 -20.72 -17.74
N GLN A 304 -54.63 -19.83 -18.47
CA GLN A 304 -54.53 -19.08 -19.77
C GLN A 304 -54.72 -17.55 -19.51
N GLU A 305 -54.34 -16.54 -20.32
CA GLU A 305 -54.51 -16.20 -21.76
C GLU A 305 -55.90 -15.60 -22.16
N THR A 306 -55.90 -14.69 -23.16
CA THR A 306 -57.04 -13.96 -23.80
C THR A 306 -57.62 -12.71 -23.09
N LEU A 307 -58.31 -11.76 -23.76
CA LEU A 307 -57.88 -10.89 -24.89
C LEU A 307 -58.85 -9.68 -25.13
N LYS A 308 -58.43 -8.44 -24.79
CA LYS A 308 -58.96 -7.15 -25.32
C LYS A 308 -60.48 -6.88 -25.07
N PRO A 309 -61.17 -5.93 -25.77
CA PRO A 309 -61.30 -4.53 -25.29
C PRO A 309 -62.77 -3.98 -25.30
N THR A 310 -62.98 -2.69 -24.99
CA THR A 310 -63.57 -1.65 -25.91
C THR A 310 -63.76 -0.28 -25.20
N LYS A 311 -64.04 0.78 -25.98
CA LYS A 311 -64.06 2.23 -25.63
C LYS A 311 -65.42 2.75 -25.09
N GLY A 312 -65.38 3.90 -24.40
CA GLY A 312 -66.37 5.00 -24.55
C GLY A 312 -67.10 5.48 -23.27
N GLN A 313 -67.69 6.69 -23.18
CA GLN A 313 -67.49 7.95 -23.96
C GLN A 313 -68.26 9.15 -23.31
N ASN A 314 -67.63 10.35 -23.18
CA ASN A 314 -68.22 11.66 -22.77
C ASN A 314 -68.90 11.70 -21.37
N THR A 315 -69.38 12.80 -20.74
CA THR A 315 -69.56 14.28 -20.95
C THR A 315 -69.23 15.04 -19.62
N ASN A 316 -69.56 16.32 -19.36
CA ASN A 316 -69.16 17.62 -19.95
C ASN A 316 -69.65 18.81 -19.02
N ALA A 317 -69.28 20.07 -19.29
CA ALA A 317 -69.68 21.36 -18.66
C ALA A 317 -69.09 21.69 -17.26
N ASN A 318 -68.62 22.91 -16.88
CA ASN A 318 -68.90 24.36 -17.14
C ASN A 318 -69.87 25.02 -16.12
N LYS A 319 -69.74 26.29 -15.67
CA LYS A 319 -68.85 27.42 -16.06
C LYS A 319 -68.77 28.57 -14.99
N SER A 320 -68.04 29.64 -15.33
CA SER A 320 -68.29 31.09 -15.04
C SER A 320 -68.06 31.67 -13.63
N ASP A 321 -67.65 32.94 -13.42
CA ASP A 321 -66.96 34.04 -14.19
C ASP A 321 -66.87 35.28 -13.21
N SER A 322 -66.12 36.40 -13.34
CA SER A 322 -64.96 36.91 -14.13
C SER A 322 -64.55 38.32 -13.58
N VAL A 323 -63.69 39.12 -14.28
CA VAL A 323 -63.58 40.63 -14.22
C VAL A 323 -62.90 41.28 -12.97
N LEU A 324 -62.00 42.29 -13.01
CA LEU A 324 -61.33 43.09 -14.09
C LEU A 324 -59.90 43.58 -13.68
N GLU A 325 -59.18 44.25 -14.60
CA GLU A 325 -57.78 44.77 -14.53
C GLU A 325 -57.77 46.34 -14.64
N PRO A 326 -56.65 47.13 -14.48
CA PRO A 326 -55.52 47.13 -15.43
C PRO A 326 -54.09 47.53 -14.94
N GLU A 327 -53.07 47.00 -15.63
CA GLU A 327 -51.71 47.57 -15.97
C GLU A 327 -50.78 48.25 -14.90
N LYS A 328 -49.44 48.18 -14.98
CA LYS A 328 -48.55 47.86 -16.12
C LYS A 328 -47.26 47.11 -15.72
N LYS A 329 -46.53 46.59 -16.72
CA LYS A 329 -45.40 45.61 -16.68
C LYS A 329 -44.07 46.26 -17.15
N PRO A 330 -42.86 45.64 -17.05
CA PRO A 330 -42.49 44.29 -17.57
C PRO A 330 -41.53 43.47 -16.66
N GLU A 331 -41.14 42.22 -16.94
CA GLU A 331 -41.67 41.15 -17.79
C GLU A 331 -41.32 39.78 -17.17
N THR A 332 -41.97 38.70 -17.57
CA THR A 332 -41.58 37.33 -17.19
C THR A 332 -41.98 36.35 -18.28
N ARG A 333 -41.09 35.44 -18.70
CA ARG A 333 -41.43 34.33 -19.59
C ARG A 333 -40.69 33.05 -19.21
N SER A 334 -41.42 32.14 -18.57
CA SER A 334 -41.17 30.71 -18.69
C SER A 334 -41.59 30.25 -20.11
N PRO A 335 -40.82 29.39 -20.79
CA PRO A 335 -41.33 28.60 -21.90
C PRO A 335 -41.93 27.27 -21.41
N GLU A 336 -42.98 26.79 -22.05
CA GLU A 336 -43.67 25.54 -21.69
C GLU A 336 -42.89 24.27 -22.11
N PRO A 337 -43.08 23.13 -21.42
CA PRO A 337 -42.47 21.85 -21.78
C PRO A 337 -43.24 21.13 -22.92
N SER A 338 -43.35 21.73 -24.12
CA SER A 338 -43.85 20.98 -25.29
C SER A 338 -43.22 21.38 -26.64
N LYS A 339 -42.35 20.50 -27.17
CA LYS A 339 -42.16 20.20 -28.61
C LYS A 339 -41.16 19.07 -28.90
N LEU A 340 -40.10 18.91 -28.11
CA LEU A 340 -39.00 17.96 -28.39
C LEU A 340 -39.34 16.45 -28.28
N VAL A 341 -40.56 16.08 -27.86
CA VAL A 341 -40.91 14.68 -27.55
C VAL A 341 -41.37 13.88 -28.78
N LYS A 342 -41.55 14.50 -29.96
CA LYS A 342 -42.07 13.81 -31.17
C LYS A 342 -41.03 13.28 -32.15
N ASP A 343 -39.78 13.76 -32.15
CA ASP A 343 -38.74 13.22 -33.06
C ASP A 343 -37.97 12.02 -32.49
N LEU A 344 -38.20 11.65 -31.22
CA LEU A 344 -37.59 10.49 -30.58
C LEU A 344 -38.33 9.18 -30.92
N SER A 345 -38.40 8.86 -32.22
CA SER A 345 -38.70 7.51 -32.70
C SER A 345 -37.51 6.60 -32.37
N ILE A 346 -37.60 5.89 -31.24
CA ILE A 346 -36.48 5.16 -30.61
C ILE A 346 -35.98 4.04 -31.52
N ASN A 347 -34.96 4.34 -32.31
CA ASN A 347 -34.33 3.38 -33.21
C ASN A 347 -33.55 2.35 -32.38
N GLN A 348 -34.01 1.08 -32.37
CA GLN A 348 -33.39 -0.01 -31.61
C GLN A 348 -31.98 -0.33 -32.13
N ASN A 349 -31.75 -0.14 -33.43
CA ASN A 349 -30.49 -0.37 -34.14
C ASN A 349 -29.26 0.29 -33.47
N PHE A 350 -29.44 1.41 -32.77
CA PHE A 350 -28.35 2.11 -32.09
C PHE A 350 -27.73 1.31 -30.93
N LEU A 351 -28.44 0.31 -30.39
CA LEU A 351 -27.90 -0.62 -29.38
C LEU A 351 -27.12 -1.79 -29.98
N SER A 352 -27.21 -2.01 -31.30
CA SER A 352 -26.64 -3.15 -32.03
C SER A 352 -25.73 -2.75 -33.20
N ASP A 353 -25.45 -1.45 -33.39
CA ASP A 353 -24.55 -0.98 -34.45
C ASP A 353 -23.09 -1.39 -34.16
N PRO A 354 -22.43 -2.13 -35.05
CA PRO A 354 -21.01 -2.42 -34.90
C PRO A 354 -20.12 -1.17 -35.08
N LYS A 355 -20.53 -0.20 -35.91
CA LYS A 355 -19.68 0.92 -36.37
C LYS A 355 -19.74 2.13 -35.44
N TRP A 356 -19.04 2.06 -34.31
CA TRP A 356 -18.71 3.26 -33.56
C TRP A 356 -17.56 4.06 -34.22
N LYS A 357 -17.44 5.36 -33.93
CA LYS A 357 -16.34 6.22 -34.37
C LYS A 357 -16.02 7.26 -33.29
N VAL A 358 -14.74 7.45 -32.98
CA VAL A 358 -14.27 8.53 -32.10
C VAL A 358 -13.93 9.75 -32.95
N ASN A 359 -14.57 10.89 -32.66
CA ASN A 359 -14.12 12.18 -33.19
C ASN A 359 -12.81 12.56 -32.47
N SER A 360 -11.77 12.87 -33.24
CA SER A 360 -10.43 13.10 -32.67
C SER A 360 -10.37 14.43 -31.89
N PRO A 361 -9.79 14.46 -30.68
CA PRO A 361 -9.61 15.69 -29.92
C PRO A 361 -8.58 16.61 -30.59
N THR A 362 -8.78 17.93 -30.47
CA THR A 362 -7.90 18.95 -31.05
C THR A 362 -6.58 19.06 -30.29
N ASN A 363 -5.45 19.00 -30.98
CA ASN A 363 -4.11 19.08 -30.38
C ASN A 363 -3.82 20.40 -29.68
N ALA A 364 -3.09 20.35 -28.55
CA ALA A 364 -2.63 21.54 -27.81
C ALA A 364 -1.16 21.42 -27.38
N THR A 365 -0.29 22.16 -28.09
CA THR A 365 1.00 22.75 -27.65
C THR A 365 2.06 21.92 -26.89
N ALA A 366 3.16 21.66 -27.61
CA ALA A 366 4.54 22.11 -27.32
C ALA A 366 5.23 21.76 -25.98
N ALA A 367 6.46 21.24 -26.08
CA ALA A 367 7.44 21.12 -25.00
C ALA A 367 8.69 22.01 -25.28
N LEU A 368 9.37 22.44 -24.21
CA LEU A 368 10.63 23.19 -24.26
C LEU A 368 11.84 22.27 -23.96
N PRO A 369 13.04 22.56 -24.48
CA PRO A 369 14.22 21.72 -24.32
C PRO A 369 14.83 21.77 -22.91
N VAL A 370 15.56 20.71 -22.54
CA VAL A 370 16.24 20.54 -21.23
C VAL A 370 17.74 20.81 -21.35
N SER A 371 18.35 21.33 -20.28
CA SER A 371 19.78 21.71 -20.23
C SER A 371 20.73 20.52 -20.37
N ALA A 372 21.81 20.72 -21.13
CA ALA A 372 22.97 19.82 -21.20
C ALA A 372 23.80 19.82 -19.90
N SER A 373 24.68 18.81 -19.76
CA SER A 373 25.62 18.63 -18.63
C SER A 373 27.08 18.74 -19.08
N LYS A 374 28.03 18.63 -18.14
CA LYS A 374 29.47 18.81 -18.42
C LYS A 374 30.07 17.58 -19.09
N LYS A 375 30.63 17.75 -20.30
CA LYS A 375 31.36 16.71 -21.03
C LYS A 375 32.73 16.40 -20.39
N GLY A 376 33.11 15.12 -20.38
CA GLY A 376 34.50 14.70 -20.17
C GLY A 376 35.33 14.71 -21.46
N GLN A 377 36.55 14.17 -21.39
CA GLN A 377 37.38 13.87 -22.57
C GLN A 377 37.99 12.46 -22.46
N ILE A 378 37.94 11.70 -23.55
CA ILE A 378 38.56 10.37 -23.68
C ILE A 378 39.53 10.40 -24.88
N SER A 379 40.73 9.87 -24.70
CA SER A 379 41.65 9.57 -25.81
C SER A 379 41.45 8.13 -26.27
N ILE A 380 41.37 7.93 -27.59
CA ILE A 380 41.26 6.59 -28.19
C ILE A 380 42.68 6.01 -28.33
N GLU A 381 42.94 4.86 -27.73
CA GLU A 381 44.24 4.19 -27.86
C GLU A 381 44.25 3.22 -29.05
N PHE A 382 45.38 3.12 -29.73
CA PHE A 382 45.54 2.29 -30.93
C PHE A 382 46.74 1.36 -30.78
N SER A 383 46.55 0.09 -31.12
CA SER A 383 47.60 -0.93 -31.09
C SER A 383 47.50 -1.85 -32.31
N LYS A 384 48.65 -2.30 -32.83
CA LYS A 384 48.72 -3.29 -33.91
C LYS A 384 49.53 -4.48 -33.43
N THR A 385 48.86 -5.63 -33.27
CA THR A 385 49.42 -6.83 -32.62
C THR A 385 49.05 -8.05 -33.45
N ASN A 386 50.02 -8.89 -33.79
CA ASN A 386 49.81 -10.13 -34.57
C ASN A 386 48.96 -9.94 -35.84
N ASN A 387 49.20 -8.83 -36.55
CA ASN A 387 48.49 -8.40 -37.77
C ASN A 387 47.02 -7.98 -37.59
N VAL A 388 46.49 -7.96 -36.36
CA VAL A 388 45.21 -7.30 -36.00
C VAL A 388 45.50 -5.84 -35.64
N SER A 389 44.61 -4.92 -36.03
CA SER A 389 44.69 -3.49 -35.66
C SER A 389 43.50 -3.11 -34.80
N SER A 390 43.75 -2.71 -33.55
CA SER A 390 42.75 -2.57 -32.49
C SER A 390 42.59 -1.11 -32.05
N MET A 391 41.35 -0.65 -31.98
CA MET A 391 40.97 0.65 -31.40
C MET A 391 40.38 0.42 -29.99
N ARG A 392 40.90 1.10 -28.97
CA ARG A 392 40.49 0.96 -27.57
C ARG A 392 39.85 2.25 -27.06
N PHE A 393 38.58 2.16 -26.65
CA PHE A 393 37.79 3.25 -26.08
C PHE A 393 37.62 2.98 -24.59
N GLY A 394 38.46 3.60 -23.75
CA GLY A 394 38.46 3.39 -22.30
C GLY A 394 37.46 4.30 -21.56
N TRP A 395 36.51 3.69 -20.84
CA TRP A 395 35.49 4.41 -20.07
C TRP A 395 35.70 4.24 -18.56
N SER A 396 35.24 5.21 -17.77
CA SER A 396 35.24 5.13 -16.30
C SER A 396 34.24 4.10 -15.76
N GLU A 397 33.22 3.74 -16.54
CA GLU A 397 32.16 2.80 -16.17
C GLU A 397 31.66 1.97 -17.36
N ASN A 398 30.66 1.12 -17.13
CA ASN A 398 30.10 0.19 -18.12
C ASN A 398 29.12 0.91 -19.09
N VAL A 399 29.65 1.60 -20.10
CA VAL A 399 28.85 2.33 -21.09
C VAL A 399 28.36 1.38 -22.22
N PRO A 400 27.05 1.34 -22.55
CA PRO A 400 26.52 0.65 -23.73
C PRO A 400 27.12 1.16 -25.06
N ALA A 401 27.28 0.28 -26.06
CA ALA A 401 27.85 0.63 -27.37
C ALA A 401 27.01 0.13 -28.56
N ALA A 402 27.16 0.77 -29.72
CA ALA A 402 26.73 0.29 -31.03
C ALA A 402 27.89 0.45 -32.04
N VAL A 403 28.12 -0.55 -32.89
CA VAL A 403 29.20 -0.56 -33.88
C VAL A 403 28.71 -1.19 -35.18
N PHE A 404 28.89 -0.46 -36.29
CA PHE A 404 28.41 -0.85 -37.62
C PHE A 404 29.24 -0.20 -38.74
N THR A 405 29.10 -0.72 -39.96
CA THR A 405 29.76 -0.18 -41.16
C THR A 405 28.70 0.26 -42.18
N ARG A 406 28.85 1.49 -42.71
CA ARG A 406 27.90 2.10 -43.66
C ARG A 406 28.64 3.04 -44.60
N ALA A 407 28.36 2.97 -45.91
CA ALA A 407 28.97 3.82 -46.94
C ALA A 407 30.51 3.86 -46.94
N GLY A 408 31.18 2.75 -46.58
CA GLY A 408 32.65 2.70 -46.44
C GLY A 408 33.18 3.36 -45.16
N TYR A 409 32.31 3.82 -44.26
CA TYR A 409 32.68 4.33 -42.94
C TYR A 409 32.35 3.32 -41.84
N LEU A 410 33.29 3.17 -40.89
CA LEU A 410 33.08 2.53 -39.61
C LEU A 410 32.52 3.55 -38.61
N TRP A 411 31.47 3.16 -37.91
CA TRP A 411 30.82 3.93 -36.87
C TRP A 411 30.93 3.20 -35.53
N ALA A 412 31.27 3.93 -34.46
CA ALA A 412 31.21 3.45 -33.09
C ALA A 412 30.53 4.50 -32.22
N VAL A 413 29.42 4.13 -31.58
CA VAL A 413 28.50 5.02 -30.87
C VAL A 413 28.32 4.54 -29.44
N PHE A 414 28.39 5.46 -28.48
CA PHE A 414 28.40 5.16 -27.05
C PHE A 414 27.39 6.02 -26.29
N ASP A 415 26.77 5.43 -25.27
CA ASP A 415 25.66 6.03 -24.49
C ASP A 415 26.10 7.03 -23.41
N GLN A 416 27.20 7.76 -23.62
CA GLN A 416 27.61 8.88 -22.76
C GLN A 416 28.24 10.00 -23.59
N GLU A 417 28.01 11.25 -23.19
CA GLU A 417 28.44 12.45 -23.91
C GLU A 417 29.84 12.91 -23.49
N VAL A 418 30.83 12.64 -24.34
CA VAL A 418 32.26 12.85 -24.08
C VAL A 418 32.93 13.42 -25.33
N SER A 419 33.98 14.23 -25.15
CA SER A 419 34.84 14.69 -26.26
C SER A 419 35.94 13.67 -26.58
N LEU A 420 36.14 13.35 -27.85
CA LEU A 420 37.16 12.40 -28.30
C LEU A 420 38.43 13.12 -28.76
N ASP A 421 39.55 12.80 -28.12
CA ASP A 421 40.87 13.23 -28.59
C ASP A 421 41.34 12.35 -29.76
N VAL A 422 40.94 12.74 -30.97
CA VAL A 422 41.41 12.15 -32.24
C VAL A 422 42.78 12.69 -32.70
N SER A 423 43.41 13.61 -31.95
CA SER A 423 44.68 14.23 -32.33
C SER A 423 45.89 13.29 -32.18
N LYS A 424 45.75 12.22 -31.38
CA LYS A 424 46.81 11.25 -31.08
C LYS A 424 46.90 10.08 -32.08
N LEU A 425 46.11 10.12 -33.15
CA LEU A 425 46.03 9.06 -34.16
C LEU A 425 47.27 9.10 -35.08
N LYS A 426 48.20 8.16 -34.86
CA LYS A 426 49.45 8.04 -35.61
C LYS A 426 49.23 7.78 -37.10
N SER A 427 50.14 8.30 -37.93
CA SER A 427 50.13 8.16 -39.39
C SER A 427 50.10 6.70 -39.91
N GLU A 428 50.62 5.73 -39.15
CA GLU A 428 50.57 4.30 -39.50
C GLU A 428 49.14 3.74 -39.60
N ILE A 429 48.18 4.36 -38.91
CA ILE A 429 46.77 3.94 -38.87
C ILE A 429 46.03 4.35 -40.17
N LEU A 430 46.53 5.38 -40.87
CA LEU A 430 45.94 5.92 -42.12
C LEU A 430 45.91 4.91 -43.28
N GLN A 431 46.60 3.78 -43.14
CA GLN A 431 46.58 2.66 -44.10
C GLN A 431 45.37 1.72 -43.95
N ILE A 432 44.59 1.83 -42.86
CA ILE A 432 43.43 0.96 -42.59
C ILE A 432 42.17 1.78 -42.28
N ILE A 433 42.30 2.89 -41.54
CA ILE A 433 41.23 3.89 -41.41
C ILE A 433 41.75 5.31 -41.70
N SER A 434 40.96 6.10 -42.41
CA SER A 434 41.25 7.51 -42.73
C SER A 434 40.10 8.42 -42.30
N LEU A 435 40.33 9.75 -42.28
CA LEU A 435 39.34 10.75 -41.86
C LEU A 435 38.62 10.45 -40.52
N PRO A 436 39.36 10.11 -39.43
CA PRO A 436 38.76 9.87 -38.11
C PRO A 436 38.23 11.17 -37.50
N GLN A 437 36.96 11.16 -37.10
CA GLN A 437 36.25 12.34 -36.59
C GLN A 437 35.21 11.95 -35.54
N GLN A 438 34.91 12.89 -34.64
CA GLN A 438 33.70 12.82 -33.81
C GLN A 438 32.57 13.55 -34.54
N ILE A 439 31.41 12.89 -34.69
CA ILE A 439 30.19 13.54 -35.17
C ILE A 439 29.44 14.12 -33.97
N GLY A 440 28.84 15.30 -34.14
CA GLY A 440 27.98 15.90 -33.13
C GLY A 440 26.65 15.16 -33.01
N SER A 441 26.22 14.91 -31.78
CA SER A 441 24.90 14.37 -31.44
C SER A 441 24.40 15.03 -30.15
N ASP A 442 23.08 15.17 -30.01
CA ASP A 442 22.45 15.79 -28.83
C ASP A 442 22.58 14.93 -27.57
N LYS A 443 22.98 13.66 -27.74
CA LYS A 443 23.18 12.63 -26.72
C LYS A 443 24.33 11.71 -27.14
N GLY A 444 25.04 11.15 -26.17
CA GLY A 444 26.08 10.14 -26.41
C GLY A 444 27.34 10.67 -27.12
N THR A 445 28.16 9.74 -27.60
CA THR A 445 29.42 10.00 -28.32
C THR A 445 29.46 9.19 -29.61
N VAL A 446 29.71 9.85 -30.74
CA VAL A 446 29.72 9.22 -32.08
C VAL A 446 31.09 9.36 -32.73
N PHE A 447 31.84 8.26 -32.84
CA PHE A 447 33.07 8.16 -33.61
C PHE A 447 32.77 7.65 -35.03
N ARG A 448 33.41 8.25 -36.04
CA ARG A 448 33.29 7.88 -37.46
C ARG A 448 34.67 7.93 -38.13
N ALA A 449 35.04 6.89 -38.87
CA ALA A 449 36.26 6.87 -39.68
C ALA A 449 36.06 6.07 -40.97
N LYS A 450 36.66 6.49 -42.08
CA LYS A 450 36.59 5.80 -43.38
C LYS A 450 37.45 4.54 -43.32
N LEU A 451 36.88 3.39 -43.63
CA LEU A 451 37.54 2.07 -43.59
C LEU A 451 38.03 1.67 -44.98
N VAL A 452 39.17 0.99 -45.06
CA VAL A 452 39.69 0.44 -46.33
C VAL A 452 38.94 -0.84 -46.73
N ASP A 453 38.68 -1.00 -48.03
CA ASP A 453 37.93 -2.13 -48.58
C ASP A 453 38.52 -3.49 -48.19
N GLY A 454 37.64 -4.46 -47.95
CA GLY A 454 38.02 -5.82 -47.52
C GLY A 454 38.30 -5.97 -46.02
N VAL A 455 38.33 -4.88 -45.25
CA VAL A 455 38.45 -4.90 -43.78
C VAL A 455 37.05 -4.79 -43.16
N SER A 456 36.79 -5.56 -42.09
CA SER A 456 35.61 -5.43 -41.22
C SER A 456 36.04 -5.15 -39.78
N ALA A 457 35.11 -4.60 -38.99
CA ALA A 457 35.24 -4.53 -37.55
C ALA A 457 34.66 -5.77 -36.85
N SER A 458 35.31 -6.17 -35.76
CA SER A 458 34.81 -7.11 -34.74
C SER A 458 34.97 -6.49 -33.36
N VAL A 459 34.02 -6.72 -32.45
CA VAL A 459 33.92 -5.98 -31.18
C VAL A 459 34.04 -6.92 -29.99
N TRP A 460 34.89 -6.57 -29.04
CA TRP A 460 34.97 -7.19 -27.72
C TRP A 460 35.25 -6.13 -26.66
N ARG A 461 35.47 -6.56 -25.41
CA ARG A 461 35.61 -5.64 -24.28
C ARG A 461 36.57 -6.17 -23.22
N ASP A 462 37.35 -5.26 -22.65
CA ASP A 462 38.39 -5.49 -21.66
C ASP A 462 38.10 -4.63 -20.43
N GLY A 463 37.40 -5.19 -19.44
CA GLY A 463 36.81 -4.42 -18.34
C GLY A 463 35.80 -3.36 -18.85
N ASN A 464 36.11 -2.08 -18.64
CA ASN A 464 35.36 -0.93 -19.16
C ASN A 464 35.90 -0.39 -20.51
N ILE A 465 36.89 -1.06 -21.11
CA ILE A 465 37.47 -0.66 -22.40
C ILE A 465 36.78 -1.42 -23.53
N TRP A 466 36.06 -0.70 -24.40
CA TRP A 466 35.57 -1.28 -25.65
C TRP A 466 36.70 -1.41 -26.65
N VAL A 467 36.84 -2.59 -27.25
CA VAL A 467 37.86 -2.88 -28.25
C VAL A 467 37.20 -3.18 -29.58
N VAL A 468 37.56 -2.40 -30.60
CA VAL A 468 37.13 -2.59 -31.99
C VAL A 468 38.34 -3.03 -32.80
N ASP A 469 38.40 -4.33 -33.08
CA ASP A 469 39.45 -4.95 -33.89
C ASP A 469 39.09 -4.87 -35.37
N LEU A 470 40.05 -4.47 -36.19
CA LEU A 470 39.93 -4.34 -37.64
C LEU A 470 40.67 -5.51 -38.31
N VAL A 471 39.92 -6.37 -39.00
CA VAL A 471 40.39 -7.65 -39.55
C VAL A 471 39.83 -7.92 -40.96
N PRO A 472 40.59 -8.62 -41.84
CA PRO A 472 40.12 -8.99 -43.18
C PRO A 472 39.18 -10.21 -43.13
N GLN A 473 37.97 -9.99 -42.61
CA GLN A 473 36.90 -10.99 -42.46
C GLN A 473 35.55 -10.36 -42.82
N GLN A 474 34.48 -11.15 -42.97
CA GLN A 474 33.12 -10.62 -43.08
C GLN A 474 32.54 -10.22 -41.71
N SER A 475 32.10 -8.97 -41.60
CA SER A 475 31.35 -8.44 -40.45
C SER A 475 30.06 -9.22 -40.18
N ARG A 476 29.90 -9.74 -38.96
CA ARG A 476 28.64 -10.25 -38.39
C ARG A 476 28.69 -10.21 -36.85
N PRO A 477 27.54 -10.12 -36.15
CA PRO A 477 27.47 -10.36 -34.70
C PRO A 477 27.67 -11.85 -34.39
N ASP A 478 28.08 -12.18 -33.16
CA ASP A 478 28.08 -13.58 -32.68
C ASP A 478 26.68 -14.04 -32.23
N VAL A 479 25.81 -13.09 -31.87
CA VAL A 479 24.41 -13.33 -31.48
C VAL A 479 23.50 -12.33 -32.19
N ALA A 480 22.74 -12.81 -33.18
CA ALA A 480 21.74 -12.00 -33.88
C ALA A 480 20.60 -11.55 -32.95
N LEU A 481 20.22 -10.28 -33.02
CA LEU A 481 19.06 -9.72 -32.35
C LEU A 481 17.76 -10.17 -33.05
N GLN A 482 16.76 -10.54 -32.26
CA GLN A 482 15.45 -10.97 -32.76
C GLN A 482 14.48 -9.79 -32.78
N PHE A 483 13.59 -9.73 -33.77
CA PHE A 483 12.55 -8.71 -33.87
C PHE A 483 11.18 -9.35 -34.13
N VAL A 484 10.11 -8.71 -33.69
CA VAL A 484 8.72 -9.15 -33.87
C VAL A 484 7.83 -8.01 -34.34
N THR A 485 6.90 -8.31 -35.24
CA THR A 485 5.90 -7.39 -35.78
C THR A 485 4.63 -7.45 -34.93
N GLN A 486 4.27 -6.37 -34.24
CA GLN A 486 3.08 -6.27 -33.40
C GLN A 486 2.05 -5.37 -34.09
N GLN A 487 1.05 -5.95 -34.76
CA GLN A 487 0.03 -5.17 -35.48
C GLN A 487 -0.93 -4.43 -34.54
N THR A 488 -1.19 -4.97 -33.34
CA THR A 488 -1.92 -4.28 -32.29
C THR A 488 -1.06 -4.09 -31.05
N SER A 489 -1.01 -2.84 -30.61
CA SER A 489 -0.61 -2.41 -29.28
C SER A 489 -1.48 -1.18 -28.94
N PRO A 490 -1.73 -0.84 -27.67
CA PRO A 490 -2.30 0.44 -27.26
C PRO A 490 -1.52 1.66 -27.79
N GLN A 491 -0.29 1.47 -28.27
CA GLN A 491 0.55 2.49 -28.91
C GLN A 491 0.54 2.42 -30.46
N GLY A 492 -0.45 1.73 -31.04
CA GLY A 492 -0.53 1.43 -32.47
C GLY A 492 0.38 0.28 -32.93
N PRO A 493 0.27 -0.15 -34.19
CA PRO A 493 1.19 -1.12 -34.79
C PRO A 493 2.65 -0.70 -34.66
N ARG A 494 3.53 -1.65 -34.34
CA ARG A 494 4.97 -1.40 -34.11
C ARG A 494 5.84 -2.61 -34.44
N VAL A 495 7.14 -2.39 -34.61
CA VAL A 495 8.16 -3.47 -34.64
C VAL A 495 8.96 -3.41 -33.35
N PHE A 496 9.14 -4.55 -32.68
CA PHE A 496 9.83 -4.65 -31.40
C PHE A 496 11.09 -5.50 -31.52
N VAL A 497 12.26 -4.92 -31.24
CA VAL A 497 13.57 -5.61 -31.28
C VAL A 497 13.94 -6.04 -29.86
N LEU A 498 14.04 -7.34 -29.61
CA LEU A 498 14.30 -7.94 -28.30
C LEU A 498 15.77 -7.79 -27.91
N ALA A 499 16.04 -7.06 -26.83
CA ALA A 499 17.39 -6.78 -26.33
C ALA A 499 17.37 -6.54 -24.80
N GLU A 500 18.55 -6.62 -24.19
CA GLU A 500 18.77 -6.39 -22.75
C GLU A 500 19.96 -5.45 -22.56
N GLY A 501 19.98 -4.67 -21.48
CA GLY A 501 21.06 -3.71 -21.20
C GLY A 501 21.16 -2.61 -22.27
N ILE A 502 20.01 -2.04 -22.64
CA ILE A 502 19.86 -1.05 -23.72
C ILE A 502 20.15 0.36 -23.20
N GLY A 503 20.92 1.15 -23.95
CA GLY A 503 21.17 2.57 -23.71
C GLY A 503 20.10 3.49 -24.31
N GLU A 504 20.29 4.80 -24.27
CA GLU A 504 19.37 5.74 -24.93
C GLU A 504 19.48 5.70 -26.47
N ALA A 505 18.37 6.05 -27.14
CA ALA A 505 18.36 6.18 -28.60
C ALA A 505 19.04 7.49 -29.02
N ILE A 506 20.18 7.38 -29.70
CA ILE A 506 20.98 8.49 -30.22
C ILE A 506 20.59 8.76 -31.67
N ILE A 507 20.34 10.03 -32.00
CA ILE A 507 19.97 10.47 -33.35
C ILE A 507 21.18 11.15 -34.00
N VAL A 508 21.50 10.77 -35.23
CA VAL A 508 22.64 11.29 -36.00
C VAL A 508 22.23 11.45 -37.47
N THR A 509 22.79 12.43 -38.19
CA THR A 509 22.71 12.49 -39.66
C THR A 509 24.01 11.98 -40.27
N ASP A 510 23.93 11.12 -41.29
CA ASP A 510 25.10 10.59 -42.01
C ASP A 510 25.70 11.67 -42.93
N PRO A 511 26.94 12.17 -42.70
CA PRO A 511 27.50 13.26 -43.49
C PRO A 511 27.73 12.98 -44.98
N GLU A 512 27.72 11.72 -45.42
CA GLU A 512 27.94 11.34 -46.83
C GLU A 512 26.64 10.98 -47.54
N VAL A 513 25.65 10.43 -46.82
CA VAL A 513 24.36 9.99 -47.38
C VAL A 513 23.27 11.04 -47.16
N GLY A 514 23.43 11.93 -46.18
CA GLY A 514 22.51 13.02 -45.85
C GLY A 514 21.28 12.62 -45.03
N ASP A 515 21.07 11.33 -44.77
CA ASP A 515 19.90 10.81 -44.06
C ASP A 515 20.11 10.67 -42.55
N ARG A 516 18.99 10.65 -41.82
CA ARG A 516 18.96 10.48 -40.36
C ARG A 516 19.09 9.00 -40.00
N LEU A 517 19.74 8.70 -38.88
CA LEU A 517 19.83 7.37 -38.28
C LEU A 517 19.43 7.45 -36.81
N PHE A 518 18.63 6.50 -36.35
CA PHE A 518 18.42 6.22 -34.93
C PHE A 518 19.31 5.04 -34.55
N ILE A 519 20.23 5.26 -33.61
CA ILE A 519 21.23 4.29 -33.19
C ILE A 519 20.99 4.02 -31.71
N VAL A 520 20.79 2.75 -31.33
CA VAL A 520 20.55 2.35 -29.94
C VAL A 520 21.70 1.46 -29.47
N PRO A 521 22.61 1.99 -28.63
CA PRO A 521 23.66 1.21 -27.99
C PRO A 521 23.11 0.12 -27.06
N ILE A 522 23.81 -1.01 -26.94
CA ILE A 522 23.52 -2.05 -25.95
C ILE A 522 24.80 -2.54 -25.27
N LEU A 523 24.67 -3.01 -24.03
CA LEU A 523 25.77 -3.40 -23.16
C LEU A 523 26.28 -4.85 -23.35
N PRO A 524 25.43 -5.88 -23.59
CA PRO A 524 25.92 -7.25 -23.77
C PRO A 524 26.67 -7.41 -25.09
N LEU A 525 27.83 -8.07 -25.05
CA LEU A 525 28.78 -8.15 -26.18
C LEU A 525 28.26 -8.95 -27.39
N SER A 526 28.81 -8.61 -28.57
CA SER A 526 28.60 -9.25 -29.86
C SER A 526 27.13 -9.43 -30.28
N ARG A 527 26.25 -8.51 -29.86
CA ARG A 527 24.82 -8.53 -30.20
C ARG A 527 24.47 -7.45 -31.20
N GLY A 528 24.01 -7.86 -32.37
CA GLY A 528 23.70 -6.95 -33.47
C GLY A 528 22.72 -7.55 -34.47
N VAL A 529 22.48 -6.82 -35.55
CA VAL A 529 21.58 -7.20 -36.65
C VAL A 529 22.43 -7.88 -37.73
N GLU A 530 22.19 -9.16 -38.02
CA GLU A 530 23.07 -9.94 -38.91
C GLU A 530 22.95 -9.57 -40.39
N GLU A 531 21.75 -9.17 -40.84
CA GLU A 531 21.40 -8.80 -42.21
C GLU A 531 20.43 -7.61 -42.23
N ASN A 532 20.55 -6.73 -43.23
CA ASN A 532 19.63 -5.58 -43.41
C ASN A 532 18.18 -6.07 -43.57
N GLN A 533 17.25 -5.58 -42.74
CA GLN A 533 15.82 -5.84 -42.89
C GLN A 533 15.13 -4.59 -43.42
N THR A 534 14.34 -4.74 -44.48
CA THR A 534 13.59 -3.65 -45.12
C THR A 534 12.12 -3.72 -44.71
N PHE A 535 11.60 -2.65 -44.12
CA PHE A 535 10.17 -2.46 -43.85
C PHE A 535 9.63 -1.31 -44.70
N ALA A 536 8.30 -1.19 -44.83
CA ALA A 536 7.68 -0.16 -45.68
C ALA A 536 8.01 1.29 -45.30
N GLN A 537 8.47 1.53 -44.06
CA GLN A 537 8.64 2.87 -43.47
C GLN A 537 10.00 3.07 -42.77
N PHE A 538 10.83 2.02 -42.66
CA PHE A 538 12.19 2.10 -42.12
C PHE A 538 13.01 0.87 -42.54
N ASN A 539 14.34 0.96 -42.48
CA ASN A 539 15.26 -0.17 -42.59
C ASN A 539 15.94 -0.42 -41.24
N LEU A 540 16.04 -1.68 -40.83
CA LEU A 540 16.90 -2.12 -39.74
C LEU A 540 18.26 -2.50 -40.35
N LEU A 541 19.30 -1.71 -40.08
CA LEU A 541 20.61 -1.89 -40.70
C LEU A 541 21.46 -2.92 -39.96
N LYS A 542 22.28 -3.65 -40.72
CA LYS A 542 23.27 -4.60 -40.23
C LYS A 542 24.26 -3.95 -39.27
N SER A 543 24.48 -4.58 -38.12
CA SER A 543 25.38 -4.11 -37.06
C SER A 543 26.16 -5.27 -36.44
N ILE A 544 27.34 -4.98 -35.90
CA ILE A 544 28.17 -5.92 -35.12
C ILE A 544 27.74 -5.87 -33.65
N GLN A 545 27.45 -4.66 -33.18
CA GLN A 545 26.98 -4.35 -31.83
C GLN A 545 25.85 -3.32 -31.91
N GLY A 546 24.81 -3.45 -31.08
CA GLY A 546 23.70 -2.50 -30.98
C GLY A 546 22.71 -2.55 -32.13
N ILE A 547 21.75 -1.62 -32.13
CA ILE A 547 20.65 -1.53 -33.11
C ILE A 547 20.80 -0.25 -33.93
N VAL A 548 20.57 -0.32 -35.24
CA VAL A 548 20.64 0.83 -36.15
C VAL A 548 19.41 0.85 -37.05
N ILE A 549 18.69 1.98 -37.07
CA ILE A 549 17.41 2.16 -37.74
C ILE A 549 17.51 3.38 -38.67
N GLN A 550 17.24 3.17 -39.95
CA GLN A 550 17.15 4.21 -40.97
C GLN A 550 15.66 4.48 -41.26
N PRO A 551 15.11 5.67 -40.96
CA PRO A 551 13.73 6.02 -41.31
C PRO A 551 13.58 6.21 -42.82
N LEU A 552 12.41 5.85 -43.34
CA LEU A 552 11.95 6.21 -44.70
C LEU A 552 10.78 7.21 -44.64
N ILE A 553 10.38 7.64 -43.43
CA ILE A 553 9.34 8.64 -43.15
C ILE A 553 9.77 9.54 -41.99
N ASP A 554 9.34 10.81 -41.99
CA ASP A 554 9.70 11.78 -40.94
C ASP A 554 9.09 11.48 -39.56
N GLU A 555 7.93 10.80 -39.53
CA GLU A 555 7.15 10.52 -38.31
C GLU A 555 7.62 9.27 -37.53
N LEU A 556 8.77 8.69 -37.89
CA LEU A 556 9.31 7.50 -37.20
C LEU A 556 9.77 7.83 -35.77
N GLU A 557 9.35 7.01 -34.81
CA GLU A 557 9.72 7.14 -33.40
C GLU A 557 10.34 5.83 -32.86
N VAL A 558 11.44 5.95 -32.11
CA VAL A 558 12.17 4.83 -31.54
C VAL A 558 12.17 4.96 -30.01
N ARG A 559 11.43 4.09 -29.33
CA ARG A 559 11.29 4.07 -27.86
C ARG A 559 12.04 2.89 -27.25
N VAL A 560 12.91 3.18 -26.28
CA VAL A 560 13.64 2.16 -25.52
C VAL A 560 12.75 1.63 -24.38
N MET A 561 12.74 0.32 -24.18
CA MET A 561 12.04 -0.39 -23.12
C MET A 561 13.00 -1.37 -22.41
N PRO A 562 12.72 -1.84 -21.17
CA PRO A 562 13.65 -2.70 -20.42
C PRO A 562 13.99 -4.05 -21.10
N ASP A 563 13.15 -4.48 -22.02
CA ASP A 563 13.12 -5.77 -22.72
C ASP A 563 13.30 -5.66 -24.25
N GLY A 564 13.48 -4.45 -24.79
CA GLY A 564 13.67 -4.22 -26.22
C GLY A 564 13.51 -2.78 -26.69
N VAL A 565 13.61 -2.59 -28.00
CA VAL A 565 13.39 -1.31 -28.68
C VAL A 565 12.10 -1.38 -29.50
N ALA A 566 11.15 -0.49 -29.22
CA ALA A 566 9.92 -0.32 -29.98
C ALA A 566 10.11 0.74 -31.08
N VAL A 567 10.06 0.32 -32.34
CA VAL A 567 9.97 1.20 -33.51
C VAL A 567 8.50 1.38 -33.86
N THR A 568 8.02 2.62 -33.87
CA THR A 568 6.66 2.99 -34.25
C THR A 568 6.69 4.22 -35.18
N ALA A 569 5.54 4.67 -35.67
CA ALA A 569 5.41 5.93 -36.41
C ALA A 569 4.13 6.64 -36.02
N SER A 570 4.22 7.91 -35.62
CA SER A 570 3.11 8.75 -35.13
C SER A 570 2.23 8.09 -34.06
N SER A 571 2.26 8.61 -32.81
CA SER A 571 1.55 8.09 -31.62
C SER A 571 0.04 7.78 -31.77
N PHE A 572 -0.61 8.19 -32.85
CA PHE A 572 -2.01 7.93 -33.15
C PHE A 572 -2.26 6.98 -34.35
N LYS A 573 -1.24 6.61 -35.14
CA LYS A 573 -1.39 5.75 -36.33
C LYS A 573 -0.63 4.43 -36.20
N GLY A 574 0.63 4.46 -35.76
CA GLY A 574 1.54 3.32 -35.81
C GLY A 574 2.02 3.00 -37.24
N LEU A 575 2.86 1.96 -37.33
CA LEU A 575 3.49 1.51 -38.57
C LEU A 575 2.55 0.75 -39.51
N GLU A 576 2.84 0.79 -40.80
CA GLU A 576 2.19 -0.06 -41.81
C GLU A 576 2.97 -1.38 -41.94
N VAL A 577 2.68 -2.31 -41.02
CA VAL A 577 3.38 -3.60 -40.88
C VAL A 577 2.55 -4.75 -41.45
N SER A 578 3.17 -5.61 -42.26
CA SER A 578 2.55 -6.84 -42.77
C SER A 578 2.29 -7.87 -41.67
N ASP A 579 1.19 -8.60 -41.81
CA ASP A 579 0.77 -9.70 -40.94
C ASP A 579 1.79 -10.87 -40.98
N PRO A 580 2.44 -11.23 -39.86
CA PRO A 580 3.46 -12.28 -39.85
C PRO A 580 2.90 -13.66 -40.18
N SER A 581 1.61 -13.93 -39.95
CA SER A 581 0.98 -15.24 -40.20
C SER A 581 1.02 -15.64 -41.69
N LYS A 582 1.24 -14.67 -42.59
CA LYS A 582 1.36 -14.89 -44.04
C LYS A 582 2.79 -15.12 -44.54
N VAL A 583 3.81 -14.96 -43.69
CA VAL A 583 5.23 -15.02 -44.09
C VAL A 583 6.05 -16.01 -43.23
N VAL A 584 5.38 -16.93 -42.52
CA VAL A 584 6.05 -18.00 -41.74
C VAL A 584 6.65 -19.06 -42.68
N THR A 585 7.85 -18.81 -43.19
CA THR A 585 8.68 -19.88 -43.75
C THR A 585 9.11 -20.84 -42.64
N GLN A 586 9.10 -22.14 -42.93
CA GLN A 586 9.22 -23.22 -41.93
C GLN A 586 10.55 -23.22 -41.12
N LYS A 587 11.53 -22.40 -41.52
CA LYS A 587 12.88 -22.35 -40.94
C LYS A 587 12.94 -21.65 -39.57
N THR A 588 11.95 -20.83 -39.22
CA THR A 588 11.92 -20.04 -37.97
C THR A 588 11.33 -20.79 -36.78
N LEU A 589 10.67 -21.94 -37.01
CA LEU A 589 9.96 -22.73 -35.99
C LEU A 589 10.88 -23.48 -35.01
N SER A 590 12.20 -23.44 -35.21
CA SER A 590 13.17 -24.31 -34.51
C SER A 590 13.91 -23.64 -33.35
N ILE A 591 13.69 -22.36 -33.07
CA ILE A 591 14.45 -21.59 -32.07
C ILE A 591 13.55 -21.25 -30.88
N ARG A 592 13.83 -21.86 -29.71
CA ARG A 592 13.06 -21.81 -28.46
C ARG A 592 11.74 -22.61 -28.43
N SER A 593 11.80 -23.90 -28.78
CA SER A 593 11.03 -24.87 -28.00
C SER A 593 11.61 -24.90 -26.58
N ALA A 594 10.94 -24.26 -25.61
CA ALA A 594 11.28 -24.45 -24.20
C ALA A 594 10.81 -25.84 -23.76
N ASP A 595 11.64 -26.57 -23.03
CA ASP A 595 11.40 -28.00 -22.73
C ASP A 595 10.00 -28.25 -22.15
N GLY A 596 9.22 -29.05 -22.87
CA GLY A 596 7.87 -29.46 -22.51
C GLY A 596 6.71 -28.60 -23.05
N LEU A 597 6.94 -27.43 -23.66
CA LEU A 597 5.82 -26.64 -24.23
C LEU A 597 5.06 -27.41 -25.33
N PRO A 598 3.75 -27.13 -25.53
CA PRO A 598 2.99 -27.74 -26.63
C PRO A 598 3.58 -27.39 -28.00
N GLY A 599 3.93 -28.41 -28.79
CA GLY A 599 4.44 -28.23 -30.15
C GLY A 599 3.43 -27.58 -31.09
N GLY A 600 3.93 -26.86 -32.10
CA GLY A 600 3.10 -26.16 -33.09
C GLY A 600 2.49 -24.83 -32.61
N LEU A 601 2.96 -24.28 -31.49
CA LEU A 601 2.68 -22.89 -31.08
C LEU A 601 3.68 -21.91 -31.71
N GLU A 602 3.21 -20.68 -31.95
CA GLU A 602 4.05 -19.57 -32.38
C GLU A 602 4.96 -19.06 -31.26
N PRO A 603 6.15 -18.49 -31.57
CA PRO A 603 7.05 -17.94 -30.55
C PRO A 603 6.37 -16.91 -29.64
N GLY A 604 6.41 -17.13 -28.32
CA GLY A 604 5.78 -16.27 -27.32
C GLY A 604 4.36 -16.69 -26.91
N ARG A 605 3.75 -17.69 -27.56
CA ARG A 605 2.49 -18.31 -27.11
C ARG A 605 2.72 -19.45 -26.10
N ILE A 606 1.71 -19.73 -25.29
CA ILE A 606 1.74 -20.70 -24.18
C ILE A 606 0.48 -21.58 -24.11
N PHE A 607 -0.66 -21.11 -24.65
CA PHE A 607 -1.94 -21.83 -24.66
C PHE A 607 -2.34 -22.26 -26.08
N ASN A 608 -2.50 -23.56 -26.32
CA ASN A 608 -3.02 -24.07 -27.59
C ASN A 608 -4.54 -24.36 -27.49
N LEU A 609 -5.33 -23.31 -27.24
CA LEU A 609 -6.75 -23.46 -26.89
C LEU A 609 -7.58 -24.11 -28.00
N ALA A 610 -7.24 -23.88 -29.28
CA ALA A 610 -7.90 -24.52 -30.41
C ALA A 610 -7.75 -26.06 -30.37
N SER A 611 -6.53 -26.57 -30.23
CA SER A 611 -6.30 -28.02 -30.14
C SER A 611 -6.90 -28.62 -28.87
N TRP A 612 -6.80 -27.95 -27.72
CA TRP A 612 -7.34 -28.43 -26.44
C TRP A 612 -8.86 -28.51 -26.44
N ARG A 613 -9.54 -27.66 -27.24
CA ARG A 613 -10.99 -27.70 -27.44
C ARG A 613 -11.44 -28.87 -28.34
N GLN A 614 -10.49 -29.50 -29.05
CA GLN A 614 -10.64 -30.67 -29.94
C GLN A 614 -11.70 -30.49 -31.05
N GLY A 615 -12.01 -29.24 -31.44
CA GLY A 615 -13.14 -28.92 -32.34
C GLY A 615 -14.53 -29.28 -31.80
N ALA A 616 -14.61 -29.94 -30.64
CA ALA A 616 -15.72 -30.80 -30.29
C ALA A 616 -17.05 -30.05 -30.06
N LYS A 617 -18.09 -30.44 -30.81
CA LYS A 617 -19.47 -29.98 -30.68
C LYS A 617 -20.05 -30.34 -29.29
N PRO A 618 -21.15 -29.71 -28.85
CA PRO A 618 -21.70 -29.94 -27.52
C PRO A 618 -22.02 -31.40 -27.19
N HIS A 619 -22.44 -32.21 -28.16
CA HIS A 619 -22.71 -33.65 -27.96
C HIS A 619 -21.43 -34.49 -27.80
N GLU A 620 -20.38 -34.19 -28.58
CA GLU A 620 -19.09 -34.89 -28.56
C GLU A 620 -18.31 -34.68 -27.24
N PHE A 621 -18.68 -33.69 -26.41
CA PHE A 621 -18.00 -33.36 -25.16
C PHE A 621 -17.84 -34.55 -24.21
N LEU A 622 -18.88 -35.40 -24.10
CA LEU A 622 -18.83 -36.58 -23.23
C LEU A 622 -17.85 -37.63 -23.75
N ASP A 623 -17.79 -37.85 -25.06
CA ASP A 623 -16.91 -38.85 -25.68
C ASP A 623 -15.44 -38.47 -25.53
N PHE A 624 -15.10 -37.20 -25.78
CA PHE A 624 -13.73 -36.70 -25.57
C PHE A 624 -13.33 -36.77 -24.10
N LYS A 625 -14.24 -36.38 -23.18
CA LYS A 625 -14.01 -36.50 -21.73
C LYS A 625 -13.78 -37.96 -21.30
N GLN A 626 -14.65 -38.88 -21.70
CA GLN A 626 -14.53 -40.31 -21.36
C GLN A 626 -13.26 -40.93 -21.94
N ARG A 627 -12.88 -40.58 -23.19
CA ARG A 627 -11.64 -41.05 -23.83
C ARG A 627 -10.40 -40.69 -23.02
N ILE A 628 -10.28 -39.44 -22.56
CA ILE A 628 -9.15 -39.01 -21.73
C ILE A 628 -9.24 -39.61 -20.31
N GLN A 629 -10.44 -39.76 -19.73
CA GLN A 629 -10.61 -40.46 -18.44
C GLN A 629 -10.18 -41.94 -18.51
N ASN A 630 -10.42 -42.62 -19.63
CA ASN A 630 -9.94 -43.99 -19.86
C ASN A 630 -8.41 -44.05 -20.04
N GLN A 631 -7.80 -43.04 -20.67
CA GLN A 631 -6.33 -42.91 -20.68
C GLN A 631 -5.75 -42.70 -19.27
N ILE A 632 -6.43 -41.94 -18.41
CA ILE A 632 -6.02 -41.73 -17.00
C ILE A 632 -6.13 -43.03 -16.18
N SER A 633 -7.14 -43.86 -16.41
CA SER A 633 -7.31 -45.14 -15.69
C SER A 633 -6.34 -46.22 -16.17
N GLN A 634 -6.05 -46.29 -17.48
CA GLN A 634 -5.09 -47.23 -18.07
C GLN A 634 -3.62 -46.84 -17.80
N ALA A 635 -3.31 -45.56 -17.63
CA ALA A 635 -1.94 -45.10 -17.34
C ALA A 635 -1.43 -45.61 -15.99
N THR A 636 -0.14 -46.00 -15.94
CA THR A 636 0.58 -46.33 -14.70
C THR A 636 0.69 -45.13 -13.77
N SER A 637 0.98 -45.35 -12.48
CA SER A 637 1.10 -44.27 -11.48
C SER A 637 2.03 -43.13 -11.89
N ILE A 638 3.14 -43.46 -12.56
CA ILE A 638 4.15 -42.52 -13.06
C ILE A 638 3.64 -41.78 -14.31
N ALA A 639 3.08 -42.49 -15.29
CA ALA A 639 2.62 -41.88 -16.55
C ALA A 639 1.33 -41.04 -16.42
N ARG A 640 0.58 -41.20 -15.32
CA ARG A 640 -0.77 -40.63 -15.15
C ARG A 640 -0.84 -39.10 -15.15
N SER A 641 0.27 -38.39 -14.90
CA SER A 641 0.31 -36.93 -14.89
C SER A 641 0.02 -36.31 -16.26
N GLY A 642 0.51 -36.91 -17.34
CA GLY A 642 0.27 -36.43 -18.72
C GLY A 642 -1.21 -36.39 -19.09
N PRO A 643 -1.93 -37.54 -19.07
CA PRO A 643 -3.37 -37.58 -19.36
C PRO A 643 -4.23 -36.71 -18.42
N ARG A 644 -3.80 -36.51 -17.16
CA ARG A 644 -4.43 -35.55 -16.24
C ARG A 644 -4.28 -34.10 -16.72
N LEU A 645 -3.11 -33.71 -17.24
CA LEU A 645 -2.89 -32.37 -17.81
C LEU A 645 -3.73 -32.20 -19.08
N SER A 646 -3.80 -33.20 -19.96
CA SER A 646 -4.66 -33.17 -21.15
C SER A 646 -6.14 -32.95 -20.79
N LEU A 647 -6.63 -33.60 -19.72
CA LEU A 647 -8.00 -33.38 -19.25
C LEU A 647 -8.20 -31.99 -18.61
N ALA A 648 -7.19 -31.45 -17.92
CA ALA A 648 -7.22 -30.09 -17.38
C ALA A 648 -7.23 -29.03 -18.49
N GLN A 649 -6.40 -29.21 -19.52
CA GLN A 649 -6.36 -28.37 -20.73
C GLN A 649 -7.69 -28.40 -21.48
N PHE A 650 -8.29 -29.59 -21.68
CA PHE A 650 -9.62 -29.75 -22.27
C PHE A 650 -10.72 -29.04 -21.45
N TYR A 651 -10.72 -29.22 -20.13
CA TYR A 651 -11.67 -28.51 -19.24
C TYR A 651 -11.50 -26.99 -19.33
N PHE A 652 -10.26 -26.48 -19.29
CA PHE A 652 -9.99 -25.04 -19.44
C PHE A 652 -10.50 -24.50 -20.78
N ALA A 653 -10.21 -25.17 -21.90
CA ALA A 653 -10.68 -24.76 -23.24
C ALA A 653 -12.22 -24.85 -23.42
N LYS A 654 -12.93 -25.48 -22.47
CA LYS A 654 -14.40 -25.50 -22.37
C LYS A 654 -14.95 -24.60 -21.24
N GLY A 655 -14.10 -23.86 -20.52
CA GLY A 655 -14.46 -22.91 -19.46
C GLY A 655 -14.50 -23.49 -18.03
N LEU A 656 -14.27 -24.80 -17.88
CA LEU A 656 -14.42 -25.57 -16.63
C LEU A 656 -13.21 -25.40 -15.70
N SER A 657 -13.04 -24.18 -15.19
CA SER A 657 -11.86 -23.74 -14.45
C SER A 657 -11.74 -24.34 -13.04
N ALA A 658 -12.85 -24.76 -12.42
CA ALA A 658 -12.85 -25.41 -11.11
C ALA A 658 -12.27 -26.84 -11.20
N GLU A 659 -12.72 -27.58 -12.20
CA GLU A 659 -12.29 -28.94 -12.56
C GLU A 659 -10.84 -28.94 -13.03
N THR A 660 -10.46 -27.93 -13.83
CA THR A 660 -9.07 -27.64 -14.20
C THR A 660 -8.20 -27.49 -12.95
N MET A 661 -8.56 -26.61 -12.01
CA MET A 661 -7.81 -26.43 -10.76
C MET A 661 -7.77 -27.68 -9.87
N GLY A 662 -8.81 -28.52 -9.88
CA GLY A 662 -8.80 -29.81 -9.18
C GLY A 662 -7.74 -30.77 -9.73
N LEU A 663 -7.64 -30.88 -11.06
CA LEU A 663 -6.62 -31.69 -11.73
C LEU A 663 -5.22 -31.11 -11.55
N LEU A 664 -5.02 -29.80 -11.73
CA LEU A 664 -3.72 -29.15 -11.57
C LEU A 664 -3.18 -29.24 -10.14
N ARG A 665 -4.05 -29.21 -9.13
CA ARG A 665 -3.67 -29.51 -7.73
C ARG A 665 -3.24 -30.97 -7.54
N THR A 666 -3.91 -31.92 -8.19
CA THR A 666 -3.57 -33.34 -8.14
C THR A 666 -2.24 -33.63 -8.84
N ILE A 667 -1.95 -32.95 -9.95
CA ILE A 667 -0.65 -33.01 -10.63
C ILE A 667 0.44 -32.45 -9.70
N SER A 668 0.22 -31.25 -9.14
CA SER A 668 1.20 -30.55 -8.30
C SER A 668 1.53 -31.24 -6.97
N SER A 669 0.79 -32.28 -6.57
CA SER A 669 1.07 -33.09 -5.38
C SER A 669 1.70 -34.46 -5.69
N VAL A 670 1.84 -34.81 -6.97
CA VAL A 670 2.41 -36.10 -7.45
C VAL A 670 3.63 -35.87 -8.35
N ASP A 671 3.70 -34.71 -9.01
CA ASP A 671 4.63 -34.40 -10.09
C ASP A 671 5.07 -32.93 -9.98
N GLU A 672 6.17 -32.69 -9.26
CA GLU A 672 6.69 -31.34 -9.01
C GLU A 672 7.31 -30.72 -10.27
N GLU A 673 7.85 -31.54 -11.18
CA GLU A 673 8.49 -31.08 -12.40
C GLU A 673 7.45 -30.58 -13.41
N LEU A 674 6.38 -31.35 -13.66
CA LEU A 674 5.26 -30.91 -14.50
C LEU A 674 4.56 -29.67 -13.93
N SER A 675 4.48 -29.54 -12.60
CA SER A 675 3.90 -28.36 -11.92
C SER A 675 4.69 -27.06 -12.14
N ARG A 676 5.99 -27.16 -12.46
CA ARG A 676 6.90 -26.03 -12.68
C ARG A 676 6.96 -25.56 -14.14
N ARG A 677 6.31 -26.24 -15.09
CA ARG A 677 6.35 -25.82 -16.50
C ARG A 677 5.57 -24.51 -16.72
N PRO A 678 6.02 -23.63 -17.63
CA PRO A 678 5.34 -22.36 -17.92
C PRO A 678 3.86 -22.53 -18.27
N ASP A 679 3.51 -23.48 -19.14
CA ASP A 679 2.12 -23.73 -19.54
C ASP A 679 1.22 -24.13 -18.36
N VAL A 680 1.73 -24.95 -17.44
CA VAL A 680 1.00 -25.38 -16.25
C VAL A 680 0.85 -24.25 -15.23
N ILE A 681 1.86 -23.39 -15.05
CA ILE A 681 1.77 -22.20 -14.19
C ILE A 681 0.75 -21.20 -14.74
N ALA A 682 0.82 -20.88 -16.04
CA ALA A 682 -0.11 -19.97 -16.71
C ALA A 682 -1.55 -20.50 -16.63
N LEU A 683 -1.75 -21.82 -16.81
CA LEU A 683 -3.07 -22.46 -16.70
C LEU A 683 -3.64 -22.38 -15.27
N ARG A 684 -2.83 -22.48 -14.21
CA ARG A 684 -3.27 -22.21 -12.83
C ARG A 684 -3.69 -20.75 -12.66
N GLY A 685 -2.85 -19.80 -13.10
CA GLY A 685 -3.10 -18.37 -12.99
C GLY A 685 -4.41 -17.94 -13.67
N ALA A 686 -4.57 -18.29 -14.96
CA ALA A 686 -5.77 -18.00 -15.73
C ALA A 686 -7.02 -18.68 -15.15
N SER A 687 -6.92 -19.93 -14.67
CA SER A 687 -8.05 -20.62 -14.02
C SER A 687 -8.47 -19.94 -12.72
N GLN A 688 -7.51 -19.47 -11.91
CA GLN A 688 -7.80 -18.73 -10.67
C GLN A 688 -8.45 -17.37 -10.99
N PHE A 689 -8.04 -16.70 -12.05
CA PHE A 689 -8.66 -15.46 -12.53
C PHE A 689 -10.13 -15.68 -12.91
N ILE A 690 -10.43 -16.71 -13.71
CA ILE A 690 -11.81 -17.04 -14.12
C ILE A 690 -12.68 -17.40 -12.90
N LEU A 691 -12.09 -18.00 -11.86
CA LEU A 691 -12.74 -18.30 -10.57
C LEU A 691 -12.88 -17.07 -9.63
N GLY A 692 -12.56 -15.85 -10.09
CA GLY A 692 -12.66 -14.61 -9.31
C GLY A 692 -11.57 -14.43 -8.24
N ARG A 693 -10.54 -15.28 -8.24
CA ARG A 693 -9.44 -15.29 -7.26
C ARG A 693 -8.25 -14.50 -7.77
N PHE A 694 -8.46 -13.20 -7.97
CA PHE A 694 -7.51 -12.34 -8.69
C PHE A 694 -6.14 -12.22 -7.97
N ALA A 695 -6.12 -12.17 -6.64
CA ALA A 695 -4.89 -12.11 -5.87
C ALA A 695 -4.06 -13.41 -5.98
N GLU A 696 -4.72 -14.58 -5.98
CA GLU A 696 -4.04 -15.85 -6.24
C GLU A 696 -3.66 -16.03 -7.72
N ALA A 697 -4.41 -15.44 -8.65
CA ALA A 697 -4.09 -15.43 -10.07
C ALA A 697 -2.82 -14.61 -10.35
N GLU A 698 -2.76 -13.36 -9.87
CA GLU A 698 -1.57 -12.50 -9.91
C GLU A 698 -0.34 -13.23 -9.35
N LYS A 699 -0.45 -13.83 -8.16
CA LYS A 699 0.66 -14.57 -7.53
C LYS A 699 1.20 -15.74 -8.36
N GLU A 700 0.37 -16.43 -9.14
CA GLU A 700 0.81 -17.49 -10.07
C GLU A 700 1.38 -16.89 -11.37
N LEU A 701 0.77 -15.81 -11.86
CA LEU A 701 1.13 -15.14 -13.12
C LEU A 701 2.42 -14.32 -13.02
N ASP A 702 2.75 -13.75 -11.86
CA ASP A 702 3.98 -12.97 -11.60
C ASP A 702 5.25 -13.85 -11.54
N ASN A 703 5.12 -15.16 -11.79
CA ASN A 703 6.26 -16.07 -11.87
C ASN A 703 7.16 -15.69 -13.06
N GLY A 704 8.46 -15.46 -12.80
CA GLY A 704 9.44 -15.08 -13.82
C GLY A 704 9.61 -16.09 -14.96
N LEU A 705 9.20 -17.34 -14.79
CA LEU A 705 9.15 -18.36 -15.86
C LEU A 705 8.10 -18.05 -16.95
N LEU A 706 7.22 -17.07 -16.71
CA LEU A 706 6.22 -16.59 -17.67
C LEU A 706 6.63 -15.30 -18.40
N ASN A 707 7.83 -14.77 -18.13
CA ASN A 707 8.30 -13.56 -18.81
C ASN A 707 8.63 -13.84 -20.28
N GLY A 708 8.25 -12.92 -21.17
CA GLY A 708 8.40 -13.08 -22.62
C GLY A 708 7.26 -13.83 -23.32
N PHE A 709 6.23 -14.26 -22.60
CA PHE A 709 5.00 -14.80 -23.20
C PHE A 709 3.89 -13.74 -23.24
N SER A 710 3.42 -13.36 -24.42
CA SER A 710 2.39 -12.31 -24.60
C SER A 710 1.06 -12.70 -23.93
N GLU A 711 0.69 -13.97 -24.01
CA GLU A 711 -0.51 -14.50 -23.36
C GLU A 711 -0.41 -14.47 -21.83
N ALA A 712 0.80 -14.52 -21.24
CA ALA A 712 0.97 -14.36 -19.80
C ALA A 712 0.77 -12.90 -19.38
N GLU A 713 1.32 -11.94 -20.14
CA GLU A 713 1.05 -10.51 -19.97
C GLU A 713 -0.46 -10.20 -20.10
N LEU A 714 -1.17 -10.87 -21.03
CA LEU A 714 -2.62 -10.70 -21.20
C LEU A 714 -3.42 -11.05 -19.93
N TRP A 715 -3.09 -12.17 -19.27
CA TRP A 715 -3.73 -12.54 -18.00
C TRP A 715 -3.21 -11.70 -16.81
N ARG A 716 -1.94 -11.25 -16.80
CA ARG A 716 -1.42 -10.29 -15.80
C ARG A 716 -2.20 -8.98 -15.86
N GLY A 717 -2.41 -8.44 -17.06
CA GLY A 717 -3.21 -7.23 -17.30
C GLY A 717 -4.64 -7.37 -16.82
N ALA A 718 -5.31 -8.46 -17.17
CA ALA A 718 -6.67 -8.75 -16.71
C ALA A 718 -6.76 -8.89 -15.18
N SER A 719 -5.82 -9.62 -14.55
CA SER A 719 -5.78 -9.81 -13.10
C SER A 719 -5.56 -8.49 -12.34
N ASN A 720 -4.71 -7.61 -12.88
CA ASN A 720 -4.47 -6.28 -12.32
C ASN A 720 -5.68 -5.34 -12.54
N ALA A 721 -6.34 -5.40 -13.71
CA ALA A 721 -7.57 -4.64 -13.97
C ALA A 721 -8.69 -5.03 -13.00
N ALA A 722 -8.91 -6.33 -12.78
CA ALA A 722 -9.92 -6.85 -11.87
C ALA A 722 -9.71 -6.46 -10.39
N GLN A 723 -8.47 -6.11 -10.02
CA GLN A 723 -8.10 -5.59 -8.70
C GLN A 723 -8.05 -4.05 -8.62
N GLY A 724 -8.39 -3.34 -9.70
CA GLY A 724 -8.31 -1.87 -9.76
C GLY A 724 -6.89 -1.31 -9.89
N LYS A 725 -5.90 -2.14 -10.23
CA LYS A 725 -4.49 -1.76 -10.44
C LYS A 725 -4.29 -1.23 -11.88
N TRP A 726 -5.08 -0.23 -12.26
CA TRP A 726 -5.26 0.20 -13.65
C TRP A 726 -3.96 0.56 -14.40
N ALA A 727 -3.02 1.23 -13.73
CA ALA A 727 -1.73 1.61 -14.33
C ALA A 727 -0.88 0.38 -14.72
N ALA A 728 -0.71 -0.59 -13.82
CA ALA A 728 -0.04 -1.84 -14.15
C ALA A 728 -0.82 -2.64 -15.20
N ALA A 729 -2.16 -2.63 -15.13
CA ALA A 729 -3.01 -3.34 -16.06
C ALA A 729 -2.80 -2.88 -17.51
N ILE A 730 -2.80 -1.57 -17.79
CA ILE A 730 -2.61 -1.05 -19.14
C ILE A 730 -1.19 -1.32 -19.67
N GLU A 731 -0.16 -1.28 -18.81
CA GLU A 731 1.19 -1.68 -19.22
C GLU A 731 1.25 -3.16 -19.66
N HIS A 732 0.66 -4.07 -18.88
CA HIS A 732 0.62 -5.49 -19.23
C HIS A 732 -0.19 -5.74 -20.52
N PHE A 733 -1.35 -5.09 -20.69
CA PHE A 733 -2.08 -5.15 -21.96
C PHE A 733 -1.25 -4.57 -23.13
N ALA A 734 -0.40 -3.57 -22.89
CA ALA A 734 0.50 -3.02 -23.91
C ALA A 734 1.70 -3.92 -24.27
N ARG A 735 2.15 -4.76 -23.33
CA ARG A 735 3.14 -5.83 -23.61
C ARG A 735 2.51 -7.06 -24.25
N ALA A 736 1.25 -7.37 -23.93
CA ALA A 736 0.49 -8.48 -24.52
C ALA A 736 0.15 -8.24 -26.00
N GLY A 737 -0.33 -7.05 -26.34
CA GLY A 737 -0.83 -6.73 -27.67
C GLY A 737 -2.22 -7.31 -27.91
N GLU A 738 -2.38 -8.08 -28.99
CA GLU A 738 -3.65 -8.68 -29.39
C GLU A 738 -4.16 -9.77 -28.44
N ILE A 739 -5.48 -9.98 -28.42
CA ILE A 739 -6.05 -11.22 -27.90
C ILE A 739 -6.01 -12.24 -29.05
N PRO A 740 -5.30 -13.39 -28.93
CA PRO A 740 -5.14 -14.32 -30.04
C PRO A 740 -6.48 -14.80 -30.61
N GLY A 741 -6.64 -14.71 -31.93
CA GLY A 741 -7.92 -14.96 -32.61
C GLY A 741 -8.46 -16.40 -32.50
N ASP A 742 -7.65 -17.35 -32.02
CA ASP A 742 -8.05 -18.72 -31.73
C ASP A 742 -8.65 -18.92 -30.33
N TYR A 743 -8.70 -17.87 -29.51
CA TYR A 743 -9.27 -17.93 -28.16
C TYR A 743 -10.78 -18.25 -28.21
N PRO A 744 -11.28 -19.08 -27.28
CA PRO A 744 -12.71 -19.21 -27.02
C PRO A 744 -13.33 -17.83 -26.78
N ARG A 745 -14.37 -17.47 -27.56
CA ARG A 745 -15.11 -16.21 -27.45
C ARG A 745 -15.39 -15.76 -26.01
N ASN A 746 -15.81 -16.68 -25.14
CA ASN A 746 -16.11 -16.39 -23.74
C ASN A 746 -14.88 -15.87 -22.96
N PHE A 747 -13.66 -16.22 -23.37
CA PHE A 747 -12.42 -15.64 -22.84
C PHE A 747 -12.04 -14.35 -23.56
N SER A 748 -12.14 -14.28 -24.90
CA SER A 748 -11.79 -13.04 -25.61
C SER A 748 -12.71 -11.87 -25.21
N THR A 749 -14.03 -12.08 -25.13
CA THR A 749 -14.96 -11.08 -24.60
C THR A 749 -14.65 -10.68 -23.15
N GLN A 750 -14.31 -11.64 -22.28
CA GLN A 750 -14.00 -11.34 -20.87
C GLN A 750 -12.71 -10.53 -20.73
N LEU A 751 -11.66 -10.90 -21.48
CA LEU A 751 -10.37 -10.20 -21.49
C LEU A 751 -10.50 -8.81 -22.12
N ALA A 752 -11.20 -8.70 -23.25
CA ALA A 752 -11.46 -7.44 -23.93
C ALA A 752 -12.27 -6.45 -23.07
N LEU A 753 -13.23 -6.91 -22.26
CA LEU A 753 -13.95 -6.04 -21.32
C LEU A 753 -13.02 -5.40 -20.27
N TRP A 754 -12.04 -6.16 -19.76
CA TRP A 754 -11.04 -5.64 -18.82
C TRP A 754 -9.98 -4.76 -19.49
N ALA A 755 -9.55 -5.12 -20.69
CA ALA A 755 -8.61 -4.32 -21.48
C ALA A 755 -9.23 -2.98 -21.90
N ALA A 756 -10.49 -2.99 -22.34
CA ALA A 756 -11.25 -1.78 -22.62
C ALA A 756 -11.45 -0.91 -21.37
N GLU A 757 -11.84 -1.47 -20.20
CA GLU A 757 -11.92 -0.64 -18.99
C GLU A 757 -10.54 -0.07 -18.59
N ALA A 758 -9.46 -0.85 -18.67
CA ALA A 758 -8.11 -0.37 -18.36
C ALA A 758 -7.64 0.74 -19.31
N ALA A 759 -7.88 0.63 -20.61
CA ALA A 759 -7.54 1.65 -21.59
C ALA A 759 -8.34 2.95 -21.37
N ILE A 760 -9.66 2.87 -21.13
CA ILE A 760 -10.49 4.04 -20.79
C ILE A 760 -10.04 4.69 -19.47
N ARG A 761 -9.48 3.91 -18.52
CA ARG A 761 -8.91 4.42 -17.26
C ARG A 761 -7.54 5.09 -17.43
N ALA A 762 -6.84 4.76 -18.51
CA ALA A 762 -5.56 5.35 -18.91
C ALA A 762 -5.72 6.44 -19.99
N GLU A 763 -6.96 6.86 -20.26
CA GLU A 763 -7.34 7.87 -21.26
C GLU A 763 -7.01 7.48 -22.72
N ASP A 764 -6.60 6.22 -22.94
CA ASP A 764 -6.45 5.61 -24.26
C ASP A 764 -7.81 5.17 -24.82
N TYR A 765 -8.54 6.13 -25.39
CA TYR A 765 -9.82 5.89 -26.04
C TYR A 765 -9.70 5.13 -27.37
N ARG A 766 -8.51 5.08 -27.99
CA ARG A 766 -8.30 4.41 -29.28
C ARG A 766 -8.01 2.92 -29.10
N GLY A 767 -7.08 2.55 -28.20
CA GLY A 767 -6.84 1.16 -27.82
C GLY A 767 -8.02 0.54 -27.10
N ALA A 768 -8.75 1.31 -26.27
CA ALA A 768 -10.07 0.89 -25.76
C ALA A 768 -11.00 0.44 -26.91
N GLY A 769 -11.00 1.18 -28.01
CA GLY A 769 -11.73 0.87 -29.24
C GLY A 769 -11.49 -0.52 -29.79
N VAL A 770 -10.22 -0.89 -29.98
CA VAL A 770 -9.83 -2.20 -30.52
C VAL A 770 -10.43 -3.35 -29.70
N PHE A 771 -10.42 -3.22 -28.37
CA PHE A 771 -11.04 -4.19 -27.47
C PHE A 771 -12.57 -4.13 -27.48
N LEU A 772 -13.19 -2.95 -27.62
CA LEU A 772 -14.65 -2.81 -27.75
C LEU A 772 -15.19 -3.43 -29.05
N ASP A 773 -14.45 -3.30 -30.16
CA ASP A 773 -14.84 -3.87 -31.45
C ASP A 773 -14.58 -5.39 -31.49
N THR A 774 -13.52 -5.88 -30.83
CA THR A 774 -13.33 -7.32 -30.56
C THR A 774 -14.54 -7.95 -29.87
N ILE A 775 -15.23 -7.22 -28.98
CA ILE A 775 -16.47 -7.68 -28.33
C ILE A 775 -17.65 -7.66 -29.31
N ALA A 776 -17.76 -6.62 -30.15
CA ALA A 776 -18.85 -6.45 -31.10
C ALA A 776 -18.86 -7.54 -32.19
N ASP A 777 -17.70 -7.79 -32.81
CA ASP A 777 -17.55 -8.80 -33.86
C ASP A 777 -17.76 -10.24 -33.33
N GLY A 778 -17.53 -10.46 -32.03
CA GLY A 778 -17.81 -11.71 -31.32
C GLY A 778 -19.29 -12.12 -31.21
N LYS A 779 -20.22 -11.35 -31.81
CA LYS A 779 -21.69 -11.57 -31.76
C LYS A 779 -22.22 -11.67 -30.32
N PRO A 780 -21.99 -10.66 -29.48
CA PRO A 780 -22.16 -10.72 -28.02
C PRO A 780 -23.60 -11.05 -27.61
N THR A 781 -23.77 -11.68 -26.44
CA THR A 781 -25.09 -11.86 -25.82
C THR A 781 -25.71 -10.50 -25.47
N ALA A 782 -27.03 -10.45 -25.25
CA ALA A 782 -27.71 -9.24 -24.78
C ALA A 782 -27.08 -8.66 -23.49
N GLY A 783 -26.49 -9.50 -22.64
CA GLY A 783 -25.74 -9.06 -21.47
C GLY A 783 -24.39 -8.44 -21.81
N GLU A 784 -23.57 -9.11 -22.63
CA GLU A 784 -22.28 -8.58 -23.07
C GLU A 784 -22.45 -7.28 -23.90
N GLN A 785 -23.49 -7.19 -24.74
CA GLN A 785 -23.84 -5.98 -25.51
C GLN A 785 -24.20 -4.81 -24.58
N ALA A 786 -24.88 -5.06 -23.46
CA ALA A 786 -25.15 -4.02 -22.46
C ALA A 786 -23.87 -3.48 -21.81
N ARG A 787 -22.86 -4.34 -21.59
CA ARG A 787 -21.54 -3.94 -21.04
C ARG A 787 -20.71 -3.18 -22.07
N LEU A 788 -20.69 -3.66 -23.32
CA LEU A 788 -20.08 -2.96 -24.47
C LEU A 788 -20.67 -1.55 -24.61
N ASN A 789 -22.00 -1.41 -24.60
CA ASN A 789 -22.66 -0.12 -24.70
C ASN A 789 -22.40 0.80 -23.49
N TYR A 790 -22.22 0.26 -22.27
CA TYR A 790 -21.78 1.06 -21.12
C TYR A 790 -20.39 1.66 -21.33
N LEU A 791 -19.44 0.84 -21.79
CA LEU A 791 -18.05 1.25 -22.02
C LEU A 791 -17.92 2.19 -23.23
N ARG A 792 -18.66 1.95 -24.33
CA ARG A 792 -18.80 2.90 -25.45
C ARG A 792 -19.33 4.25 -24.96
N GLY A 793 -20.34 4.26 -24.10
CA GLY A 793 -20.82 5.48 -23.43
C GLY A 793 -19.75 6.18 -22.58
N ARG A 794 -18.88 5.43 -21.88
CA ARG A 794 -17.74 6.03 -21.15
C ARG A 794 -16.71 6.67 -22.06
N VAL A 795 -16.40 6.07 -23.21
CA VAL A 795 -15.48 6.70 -24.19
C VAL A 795 -16.09 7.99 -24.71
N LEU A 796 -17.35 7.94 -25.18
CA LEU A 796 -18.03 9.11 -25.74
C LEU A 796 -18.13 10.26 -24.75
N TYR A 797 -18.42 9.98 -23.47
CA TYR A 797 -18.46 10.99 -22.41
C TYR A 797 -17.08 11.67 -22.23
N ALA A 798 -16.00 10.88 -22.27
CA ALA A 798 -14.64 11.38 -22.10
C ALA A 798 -14.11 12.10 -23.35
N SER A 799 -14.54 11.71 -24.55
CA SER A 799 -14.30 12.43 -25.80
C SER A 799 -15.32 13.58 -26.04
N ASN A 800 -15.97 14.05 -24.98
CA ASN A 800 -16.92 15.19 -24.96
C ASN A 800 -18.19 15.04 -25.82
N ASP A 801 -18.50 13.85 -26.34
CA ASP A 801 -19.81 13.52 -26.93
C ASP A 801 -20.80 13.08 -25.83
N ILE A 802 -21.10 14.05 -24.96
CA ILE A 802 -21.90 13.84 -23.75
C ILE A 802 -23.34 13.43 -24.11
N THR A 803 -23.94 14.02 -25.15
CA THR A 803 -25.33 13.73 -25.53
C THR A 803 -25.51 12.28 -25.99
N THR A 804 -24.59 11.75 -26.79
CA THR A 804 -24.62 10.35 -27.25
C THR A 804 -24.28 9.39 -26.11
N ALA A 805 -23.31 9.73 -25.24
CA ALA A 805 -22.97 8.95 -24.06
C ALA A 805 -24.15 8.76 -23.09
N LEU A 806 -24.84 9.86 -22.74
CA LEU A 806 -26.03 9.81 -21.88
C LEU A 806 -27.15 8.99 -22.52
N ASN A 807 -27.30 9.03 -23.84
CA ASN A 807 -28.31 8.25 -24.56
C ASN A 807 -28.00 6.74 -24.57
N TYR A 808 -26.72 6.33 -24.59
CA TYR A 808 -26.35 4.95 -24.31
C TYR A 808 -26.70 4.55 -22.87
N TRP A 809 -26.32 5.35 -21.87
CA TRP A 809 -26.56 5.02 -20.46
C TRP A 809 -28.04 5.00 -20.06
N ARG A 810 -28.87 5.93 -20.55
CA ARG A 810 -30.32 5.95 -20.30
C ARG A 810 -31.00 4.66 -20.76
N ARG A 811 -30.61 4.14 -21.94
CA ARG A 811 -31.12 2.85 -22.46
C ARG A 811 -30.69 1.63 -21.62
N LEU A 812 -29.66 1.76 -20.77
CA LEU A 812 -29.18 0.69 -19.90
C LEU A 812 -29.90 0.60 -18.55
N ILE A 813 -30.72 1.59 -18.17
CA ILE A 813 -31.53 1.55 -16.94
C ILE A 813 -32.51 0.34 -16.97
N GLU A 814 -33.12 0.09 -18.13
CA GLU A 814 -34.03 -1.05 -18.33
C GLU A 814 -33.31 -2.32 -18.87
N ALA A 815 -32.00 -2.28 -19.11
CA ALA A 815 -31.28 -3.42 -19.66
C ALA A 815 -31.20 -4.59 -18.64
N PRO A 816 -31.30 -5.85 -19.10
CA PRO A 816 -31.34 -7.01 -18.21
C PRO A 816 -30.03 -7.26 -17.44
N ASP A 817 -28.88 -6.83 -17.97
CA ASP A 817 -27.59 -6.96 -17.29
C ASP A 817 -27.43 -5.97 -16.14
N ARG A 818 -27.47 -6.50 -14.92
CA ARG A 818 -27.33 -5.75 -13.66
C ARG A 818 -25.98 -5.01 -13.55
N TRP A 819 -24.90 -5.56 -14.13
CA TRP A 819 -23.57 -4.93 -14.10
C TRP A 819 -23.59 -3.61 -14.88
N ALA A 820 -24.15 -3.61 -16.09
CA ALA A 820 -24.27 -2.43 -16.94
C ALA A 820 -25.28 -1.42 -16.38
N ARG A 821 -26.45 -1.89 -15.95
CA ARG A 821 -27.53 -1.06 -15.39
C ARG A 821 -27.05 -0.17 -14.24
N VAL A 822 -26.45 -0.77 -13.21
CA VAL A 822 -26.01 -0.05 -12.00
C VAL A 822 -24.91 0.95 -12.33
N ARG A 823 -23.98 0.57 -13.22
CA ARG A 823 -22.87 1.44 -13.65
C ARG A 823 -23.37 2.62 -14.48
N ALA A 824 -24.32 2.40 -15.39
CA ALA A 824 -24.99 3.45 -16.16
C ALA A 824 -25.78 4.39 -15.25
N GLN A 825 -26.59 3.87 -14.33
CA GLN A 825 -27.36 4.66 -13.37
C GLN A 825 -26.45 5.53 -12.50
N ARG A 826 -25.33 5.02 -11.97
CA ARG A 826 -24.34 5.85 -11.26
C ARG A 826 -23.76 6.94 -12.16
N SER A 827 -23.37 6.60 -13.39
CA SER A 827 -22.77 7.56 -14.32
C SER A 827 -23.72 8.69 -14.71
N LEU A 828 -25.03 8.42 -14.78
CA LEU A 828 -26.07 9.43 -14.93
C LEU A 828 -26.20 10.31 -13.68
N ILE A 829 -26.32 9.73 -12.47
CA ILE A 829 -26.45 10.50 -11.22
C ILE A 829 -25.24 11.44 -11.01
N GLU A 830 -24.02 10.98 -11.30
CA GLU A 830 -22.81 11.81 -11.17
C GLU A 830 -22.75 12.92 -12.22
N HIS A 831 -23.26 12.70 -13.45
CA HIS A 831 -23.40 13.74 -14.46
C HIS A 831 -24.49 14.77 -14.10
N ASP A 832 -25.66 14.32 -13.68
CA ASP A 832 -26.77 15.18 -13.25
C ASP A 832 -26.34 16.08 -12.08
N LEU A 833 -25.51 15.55 -11.17
CA LEU A 833 -24.91 16.31 -10.07
C LEU A 833 -23.83 17.29 -10.57
N GLN A 834 -22.95 16.89 -11.48
CA GLN A 834 -21.92 17.77 -12.07
C GLN A 834 -22.50 18.94 -12.88
N SER A 835 -23.65 18.72 -13.53
CA SER A 835 -24.38 19.73 -14.30
C SER A 835 -25.32 20.60 -13.45
N ASN A 836 -25.41 20.35 -12.12
CA ASN A 836 -26.38 20.95 -11.21
C ASN A 836 -27.85 20.72 -11.61
N ALA A 837 -28.13 19.65 -12.37
CA ALA A 837 -29.49 19.22 -12.71
C ALA A 837 -30.18 18.50 -11.54
N ILE A 838 -29.41 18.03 -10.55
CA ILE A 838 -29.89 17.58 -9.24
C ILE A 838 -29.03 18.16 -8.12
N THR A 839 -29.63 18.28 -6.95
CA THR A 839 -28.95 18.67 -5.70
C THR A 839 -28.12 17.51 -5.13
N ARG A 840 -27.18 17.81 -4.22
CA ARG A 840 -26.39 16.78 -3.51
C ARG A 840 -27.26 15.85 -2.67
N THR A 841 -28.33 16.35 -2.06
CA THR A 841 -29.25 15.53 -1.24
C THR A 841 -30.01 14.53 -2.11
N GLU A 842 -30.52 14.94 -3.28
CA GLU A 842 -31.12 14.04 -4.27
C GLU A 842 -30.09 13.04 -4.83
N ALA A 843 -28.84 13.46 -5.04
CA ALA A 843 -27.77 12.56 -5.46
C ALA A 843 -27.43 11.51 -4.37
N ILE A 844 -27.36 11.92 -3.10
CA ILE A 844 -27.20 11.02 -1.94
C ILE A 844 -28.32 9.99 -1.90
N GLU A 845 -29.59 10.41 -2.02
CA GLU A 845 -30.73 9.50 -2.01
C GLU A 845 -30.65 8.47 -3.14
N LYS A 846 -30.43 8.92 -4.39
CA LYS A 846 -30.30 8.03 -5.56
C LYS A 846 -29.11 7.07 -5.44
N LEU A 847 -28.00 7.49 -4.83
CA LEU A 847 -26.81 6.65 -4.60
C LEU A 847 -27.01 5.65 -3.44
N GLU A 848 -27.77 6.00 -2.39
CA GLU A 848 -28.17 5.07 -1.33
C GLU A 848 -29.15 3.99 -1.85
N GLN A 849 -30.13 4.37 -2.69
CA GLN A 849 -30.97 3.39 -3.39
C GLN A 849 -30.10 2.42 -4.23
N LEU A 850 -29.11 2.95 -4.96
CA LEU A 850 -28.17 2.17 -5.76
C LEU A 850 -27.28 1.22 -4.93
N ARG A 851 -27.02 1.54 -3.65
CA ARG A 851 -26.25 0.71 -2.71
C ARG A 851 -26.96 -0.59 -2.33
N PHE A 852 -28.25 -0.73 -2.60
CA PHE A 852 -28.94 -2.03 -2.54
C PHE A 852 -28.91 -2.77 -3.88
N ALA A 853 -28.67 -2.06 -4.98
CA ALA A 853 -28.62 -2.63 -6.32
C ALA A 853 -27.31 -3.37 -6.65
N TRP A 854 -26.19 -3.14 -5.94
CA TRP A 854 -24.91 -3.85 -6.20
C TRP A 854 -24.01 -3.96 -4.96
N ARG A 855 -23.20 -5.03 -4.88
CA ARG A 855 -22.33 -5.36 -3.73
C ARG A 855 -21.07 -6.13 -4.14
N GLY A 856 -20.01 -6.02 -3.33
CA GLY A 856 -18.88 -6.95 -3.29
C GLY A 856 -17.64 -6.64 -4.14
N ASP A 857 -17.65 -5.56 -4.94
CA ASP A 857 -16.53 -5.19 -5.82
C ASP A 857 -16.11 -3.70 -5.67
N GLN A 858 -15.18 -3.26 -6.54
CA GLN A 858 -14.71 -1.87 -6.62
C GLN A 858 -15.86 -0.85 -6.80
N LEU A 859 -17.01 -1.22 -7.36
CA LEU A 859 -18.14 -0.30 -7.52
C LEU A 859 -18.81 0.00 -6.17
N GLU A 860 -18.97 -0.99 -5.28
CA GLU A 860 -19.47 -0.74 -3.92
C GLU A 860 -18.47 0.11 -3.13
N PHE A 861 -17.16 -0.17 -3.22
CA PHE A 861 -16.14 0.67 -2.59
C PHE A 861 -16.22 2.13 -3.08
N ASN A 862 -16.26 2.35 -4.40
CA ASN A 862 -16.36 3.69 -4.98
C ASN A 862 -17.68 4.40 -4.60
N LEU A 863 -18.78 3.65 -4.51
CA LEU A 863 -20.10 4.17 -4.12
C LEU A 863 -20.11 4.58 -2.63
N LEU A 864 -19.60 3.73 -1.74
CA LEU A 864 -19.44 4.05 -0.32
C LEU A 864 -18.49 5.23 -0.09
N ARG A 865 -17.39 5.31 -0.87
CA ARG A 865 -16.50 6.48 -0.84
C ARG A 865 -17.25 7.75 -1.26
N ARG A 866 -17.98 7.72 -2.38
CA ARG A 866 -18.69 8.89 -2.90
C ARG A 866 -19.84 9.35 -2.00
N LEU A 867 -20.62 8.42 -1.47
CA LEU A 867 -21.63 8.71 -0.45
C LEU A 867 -20.99 9.38 0.78
N GLY A 868 -19.89 8.80 1.28
CA GLY A 868 -19.14 9.37 2.39
C GLY A 868 -18.60 10.78 2.11
N GLU A 869 -18.15 11.06 0.89
CA GLU A 869 -17.76 12.40 0.43
C GLU A 869 -18.95 13.38 0.42
N LEU A 870 -20.07 13.00 -0.20
CA LEU A 870 -21.25 13.87 -0.33
C LEU A 870 -21.90 14.19 1.03
N TYR A 871 -22.00 13.20 1.93
CA TYR A 871 -22.46 13.44 3.30
C TYR A 871 -21.56 14.43 4.07
N LEU A 872 -20.23 14.37 3.86
CA LEU A 872 -19.29 15.34 4.46
C LEU A 872 -19.42 16.74 3.84
N GLU A 873 -19.64 16.83 2.52
CA GLU A 873 -19.94 18.10 1.84
C GLU A 873 -21.22 18.76 2.39
N GLU A 874 -22.26 17.97 2.67
CA GLU A 874 -23.53 18.39 3.27
C GLU A 874 -23.51 18.46 4.81
N LYS A 875 -22.34 18.29 5.44
CA LYS A 875 -22.11 18.38 6.90
C LYS A 875 -22.82 17.31 7.75
N ASP A 876 -23.34 16.23 7.15
CA ASP A 876 -23.67 15.00 7.88
C ASP A 876 -22.39 14.18 8.12
N PHE A 877 -21.63 14.63 9.11
CA PHE A 877 -20.37 13.99 9.48
C PHE A 877 -20.54 12.56 10.01
N VAL A 878 -21.73 12.20 10.51
CA VAL A 878 -22.00 10.87 11.09
C VAL A 878 -22.25 9.86 9.98
N SER A 879 -23.13 10.16 9.02
CA SER A 879 -23.33 9.31 7.84
C SER A 879 -22.07 9.27 6.97
N GLY A 880 -21.40 10.41 6.81
CA GLY A 880 -20.16 10.53 6.06
C GLY A 880 -19.04 9.61 6.57
N LEU A 881 -18.65 9.77 7.84
CA LEU A 881 -17.64 8.89 8.44
C LEU A 881 -18.11 7.43 8.54
N SER A 882 -19.42 7.17 8.67
CA SER A 882 -19.96 5.80 8.67
C SER A 882 -19.82 5.11 7.30
N ALA A 883 -20.11 5.80 6.21
CA ALA A 883 -19.96 5.28 4.84
C ALA A 883 -18.48 5.06 4.48
N LEU A 884 -17.60 6.02 4.81
CA LEU A 884 -16.15 5.84 4.62
C LEU A 884 -15.60 4.69 5.48
N ARG A 885 -16.08 4.52 6.74
CA ARG A 885 -15.69 3.39 7.58
C ARG A 885 -16.11 2.05 6.99
N GLN A 886 -17.30 1.96 6.38
CA GLN A 886 -17.74 0.75 5.69
C GLN A 886 -16.86 0.44 4.47
N ALA A 887 -16.49 1.45 3.67
CA ALA A 887 -15.56 1.27 2.55
C ALA A 887 -14.21 0.67 3.01
N VAL A 888 -13.63 1.23 4.08
CA VAL A 888 -12.38 0.73 4.69
C VAL A 888 -12.53 -0.66 5.29
N THR A 889 -13.67 -0.96 5.92
CA THR A 889 -13.90 -2.21 6.66
C THR A 889 -14.22 -3.39 5.74
N PHE A 890 -15.01 -3.18 4.69
CA PHE A 890 -15.38 -4.25 3.74
C PHE A 890 -14.31 -4.49 2.67
N PHE A 891 -13.48 -3.49 2.36
CA PHE A 891 -12.44 -3.58 1.34
C PHE A 891 -11.03 -3.26 1.90
N PRO A 892 -10.54 -3.98 2.93
CA PRO A 892 -9.26 -3.70 3.59
C PRO A 892 -8.05 -3.83 2.66
N ASN A 893 -8.16 -4.65 1.60
CA ASN A 893 -7.11 -4.89 0.61
C ASN A 893 -7.16 -3.92 -0.58
N ASN A 894 -8.09 -2.95 -0.61
CA ASN A 894 -8.21 -2.01 -1.72
C ASN A 894 -7.03 -1.02 -1.76
N VAL A 895 -6.53 -0.71 -2.96
CA VAL A 895 -5.45 0.27 -3.16
C VAL A 895 -5.81 1.67 -2.61
N GLU A 896 -7.07 2.09 -2.71
CA GLU A 896 -7.55 3.38 -2.20
C GLU A 896 -7.84 3.38 -0.68
N THR A 897 -7.96 2.22 -0.01
CA THR A 897 -8.40 2.15 1.40
C THR A 897 -7.49 2.92 2.37
N ARG A 898 -6.18 2.97 2.08
CA ARG A 898 -5.22 3.80 2.86
C ARG A 898 -5.48 5.31 2.70
N VAL A 899 -5.89 5.74 1.50
CA VAL A 899 -6.23 7.13 1.21
C VAL A 899 -7.53 7.52 1.90
N VAL A 900 -8.56 6.66 1.84
CA VAL A 900 -9.84 6.87 2.55
C VAL A 900 -9.61 6.93 4.05
N SER A 901 -8.84 6.00 4.63
CA SER A 901 -8.50 6.02 6.06
C SER A 901 -7.78 7.30 6.48
N LYS A 902 -6.84 7.80 5.66
CA LYS A 902 -6.16 9.08 5.90
C LYS A 902 -7.13 10.26 5.83
N ARG A 903 -8.08 10.27 4.88
CA ARG A 903 -9.12 11.30 4.82
C ARG A 903 -10.02 11.25 6.06
N MET A 904 -10.53 10.09 6.45
CA MET A 904 -11.35 9.93 7.66
C MET A 904 -10.67 10.50 8.91
N ILE A 905 -9.37 10.22 9.12
CA ILE A 905 -8.59 10.77 10.24
C ILE A 905 -8.45 12.29 10.13
N ASN A 906 -8.25 12.83 8.92
CA ASN A 906 -8.16 14.26 8.68
C ASN A 906 -9.49 14.98 8.96
N GLU A 907 -10.61 14.49 8.42
CA GLU A 907 -11.94 15.12 8.61
C GLU A 907 -12.43 14.98 10.04
N PHE A 908 -12.28 13.81 10.66
CA PHE A 908 -12.53 13.66 12.09
C PHE A 908 -11.66 14.62 12.91
N SER A 909 -10.44 14.92 12.48
CA SER A 909 -9.58 15.88 13.18
C SER A 909 -10.00 17.34 12.95
N SER A 910 -10.32 17.76 11.73
CA SER A 910 -10.71 19.14 11.41
C SER A 910 -11.95 19.55 12.19
N ILE A 911 -12.94 18.66 12.28
CA ILE A 911 -14.21 18.92 12.97
C ILE A 911 -13.98 19.38 14.42
N TYR A 912 -13.07 18.76 15.17
CA TYR A 912 -12.74 19.20 16.53
C TYR A 912 -11.60 20.23 16.60
N THR A 913 -10.71 20.38 15.59
CA THR A 913 -9.62 21.37 15.63
C THR A 913 -9.97 22.74 15.06
N ASP A 914 -10.97 22.83 14.19
CA ASP A 914 -11.17 24.00 13.32
C ASP A 914 -12.49 24.74 13.64
N GLY A 915 -13.22 24.29 14.66
CA GLY A 915 -14.40 24.96 15.23
C GLY A 915 -15.75 24.37 14.81
N THR A 916 -15.77 23.43 13.87
CA THR A 916 -17.02 22.82 13.36
C THR A 916 -17.81 22.06 14.44
N ALA A 917 -17.12 21.43 15.38
CA ALA A 917 -17.74 20.80 16.54
C ALA A 917 -18.38 21.82 17.48
N ASP A 918 -17.91 23.07 17.49
CA ASP A 918 -18.35 24.10 18.44
C ASP A 918 -19.77 24.61 18.10
N SER A 919 -20.21 24.49 16.84
CA SER A 919 -21.61 24.69 16.43
C SER A 919 -22.53 23.48 16.69
N MET A 920 -22.00 22.34 17.11
CA MET A 920 -22.80 21.16 17.50
C MET A 920 -23.11 21.22 19.00
N THR A 921 -24.18 20.55 19.45
CA THR A 921 -24.38 20.34 20.90
C THR A 921 -23.21 19.53 21.49
N PRO A 922 -22.78 19.78 22.74
CA PRO A 922 -21.71 18.98 23.37
C PRO A 922 -22.02 17.49 23.44
N LEU A 923 -23.29 17.10 23.54
CA LEU A 923 -23.71 15.69 23.51
C LEU A 923 -23.57 15.07 22.11
N THR A 924 -23.93 15.79 21.05
CA THR A 924 -23.69 15.37 19.65
C THR A 924 -22.20 15.24 19.35
N ALA A 925 -21.40 16.20 19.82
CA ALA A 925 -19.94 16.17 19.68
C ALA A 925 -19.31 14.99 20.45
N LEU A 926 -19.88 14.60 21.59
CA LEU A 926 -19.45 13.43 22.38
C LEU A 926 -19.87 12.10 21.74
N SER A 927 -21.12 11.95 21.30
CA SER A 927 -21.60 10.70 20.68
C SER A 927 -20.85 10.40 19.39
N MET A 928 -20.61 11.41 18.56
CA MET A 928 -19.75 11.31 17.37
C MET A 928 -18.31 10.92 17.74
N TYR A 929 -17.74 11.51 18.80
CA TYR A 929 -16.38 11.17 19.24
C TYR A 929 -16.27 9.72 19.71
N ASP A 930 -17.20 9.23 20.53
CA ASP A 930 -17.18 7.84 20.99
C ASP A 930 -17.50 6.84 19.86
N GLN A 931 -18.33 7.21 18.89
CA GLN A 931 -18.65 6.40 17.71
C GLN A 931 -17.46 6.21 16.77
N PHE A 932 -16.57 7.20 16.64
CA PHE A 932 -15.43 7.20 15.71
C PHE A 932 -14.06 7.38 16.41
N ARG A 933 -13.99 7.00 17.70
CA ARG A 933 -12.83 7.22 18.58
C ARG A 933 -11.53 6.63 18.02
N GLU A 934 -11.61 5.59 17.20
CA GLU A 934 -10.50 4.97 16.46
C GLU A 934 -9.77 5.93 15.51
N LEU A 935 -10.44 6.99 15.04
CA LEU A 935 -9.87 8.01 14.15
C LEU A 935 -9.01 9.06 14.90
N THR A 936 -8.99 9.04 16.23
CA THR A 936 -8.25 10.03 17.05
C THR A 936 -6.74 9.89 16.87
N PRO A 937 -6.04 10.82 16.17
CA PRO A 937 -4.64 10.64 15.83
C PRO A 937 -3.72 10.59 17.07
N VAL A 938 -2.56 9.97 16.91
CA VAL A 938 -1.56 9.85 17.98
C VAL A 938 -0.88 11.20 18.28
N GLY A 939 -0.54 11.42 19.56
CA GLY A 939 0.14 12.63 20.02
C GLY A 939 -0.71 13.91 19.93
N ARG A 940 0.00 15.06 19.88
CA ARG A 940 -0.53 16.39 20.21
C ARG A 940 -1.84 16.79 19.52
N ARG A 941 -2.09 16.39 18.26
CA ARG A 941 -3.34 16.75 17.56
C ARG A 941 -4.55 16.05 18.19
N GLY A 942 -4.52 14.72 18.32
CA GLY A 942 -5.59 13.97 18.98
C GLY A 942 -5.68 14.24 20.48
N ASP A 943 -4.55 14.61 21.11
CA ASP A 943 -4.58 15.05 22.50
C ASP A 943 -5.33 16.37 22.69
N ARG A 944 -5.23 17.31 21.73
CA ARG A 944 -6.02 18.55 21.72
C ARG A 944 -7.52 18.28 21.46
N ILE A 945 -7.86 17.28 20.64
CA ILE A 945 -9.27 16.87 20.39
C ILE A 945 -9.95 16.43 21.69
N ILE A 946 -9.34 15.50 22.42
CA ILE A 946 -9.87 15.00 23.70
C ILE A 946 -10.01 16.16 24.71
N GLN A 947 -9.05 17.07 24.72
CA GLN A 947 -9.04 18.23 25.60
C GLN A 947 -10.17 19.22 25.27
N ARG A 948 -10.42 19.54 23.99
CA ARG A 948 -11.56 20.39 23.59
C ARG A 948 -12.90 19.77 23.92
N LEU A 949 -13.06 18.46 23.70
CA LEU A 949 -14.30 17.78 24.04
C LEU A 949 -14.54 17.79 25.56
N ALA A 950 -13.49 17.59 26.36
CA ALA A 950 -13.58 17.72 27.82
C ALA A 950 -13.83 19.17 28.29
N ASP A 951 -13.22 20.17 27.65
CA ASP A 951 -13.50 21.60 27.90
C ASP A 951 -15.00 21.90 27.72
N ARG A 952 -15.57 21.55 26.57
CA ARG A 952 -16.99 21.81 26.25
C ARG A 952 -17.98 21.02 27.11
N LEU A 953 -17.60 19.84 27.59
CA LEU A 953 -18.42 19.09 28.55
C LEU A 953 -18.42 19.75 29.94
N VAL A 954 -17.31 20.37 30.37
CA VAL A 954 -17.26 21.18 31.60
C VAL A 954 -18.09 22.47 31.47
N GLU A 955 -18.14 23.09 30.29
CA GLU A 955 -18.95 24.29 30.04
C GLU A 955 -20.46 24.06 30.22
N VAL A 956 -20.96 22.82 30.02
CA VAL A 956 -22.36 22.42 30.28
C VAL A 956 -22.51 21.52 31.52
N ASP A 957 -21.56 21.59 32.44
CA ASP A 957 -21.51 20.87 33.73
C ASP A 957 -21.58 19.32 33.67
N LEU A 958 -21.25 18.72 32.52
CA LEU A 958 -21.08 17.27 32.34
C LEU A 958 -19.69 16.82 32.82
N LEU A 959 -19.42 17.09 34.10
CA LEU A 959 -18.13 16.88 34.77
C LEU A 959 -17.73 15.40 34.83
N ASP A 960 -18.70 14.48 34.88
CA ASP A 960 -18.50 13.03 34.86
C ASP A 960 -17.87 12.59 33.52
N ARG A 961 -18.45 13.03 32.39
CA ARG A 961 -18.01 12.68 31.03
C ARG A 961 -16.67 13.34 30.71
N ALA A 962 -16.49 14.60 31.09
CA ALA A 962 -15.18 15.26 31.00
C ALA A 962 -14.10 14.49 31.77
N SER A 963 -14.41 14.03 32.99
CA SER A 963 -13.49 13.24 33.81
C SER A 963 -13.12 11.89 33.18
N VAL A 964 -14.08 11.17 32.58
CA VAL A 964 -13.82 9.87 31.93
C VAL A 964 -12.91 10.02 30.70
N LEU A 965 -13.07 11.07 29.90
CA LEU A 965 -12.20 11.35 28.75
C LEU A 965 -10.76 11.64 29.18
N LEU A 966 -10.59 12.53 30.16
CA LEU A 966 -9.27 12.95 30.62
C LEU A 966 -8.55 11.86 31.43
N ASP A 967 -9.27 11.02 32.18
CA ASP A 967 -8.71 9.85 32.86
C ASP A 967 -8.07 8.87 31.87
N ARG A 968 -8.78 8.52 30.79
CA ARG A 968 -8.24 7.70 29.70
C ARG A 968 -7.03 8.38 29.02
N GLN A 969 -7.06 9.70 28.85
CA GLN A 969 -5.96 10.45 28.25
C GLN A 969 -4.69 10.45 29.14
N VAL A 970 -4.86 10.70 30.44
CA VAL A 970 -3.78 10.68 31.44
C VAL A 970 -3.18 9.28 31.55
N LYS A 971 -4.01 8.22 31.56
CA LYS A 971 -3.54 6.82 31.68
C LYS A 971 -2.77 6.33 30.46
N PHE A 972 -3.33 6.51 29.27
CA PHE A 972 -2.89 5.75 28.09
C PHE A 972 -2.18 6.59 27.01
N ARG A 973 -2.23 7.94 27.07
CA ARG A 973 -1.70 8.81 26.02
C ARG A 973 -0.58 9.74 26.49
N LEU A 974 -0.75 10.42 27.63
CA LEU A 974 0.13 11.52 28.04
C LEU A 974 1.36 11.07 28.86
N ARG A 975 2.46 11.81 28.71
CA ARG A 975 3.72 11.63 29.47
C ARG A 975 4.29 12.97 29.96
N GLY A 976 5.19 12.92 30.95
CA GLY A 976 5.93 14.08 31.46
C GLY A 976 5.06 15.26 31.93
N LYS A 977 5.54 16.49 31.67
CA LYS A 977 4.84 17.76 31.99
C LYS A 977 3.39 17.80 31.52
N GLN A 978 3.07 17.27 30.33
CA GLN A 978 1.69 17.25 29.82
C GLN A 978 0.79 16.30 30.60
N LYS A 979 1.29 15.12 31.03
CA LYS A 979 0.55 14.21 31.93
C LYS A 979 0.21 14.92 33.25
N ALA A 980 1.17 15.65 33.81
CA ALA A 980 0.98 16.38 35.06
C ALA A 980 -0.03 17.53 34.93
N ILE A 981 0.01 18.32 33.84
CA ILE A 981 -0.95 19.40 33.58
C ILE A 981 -2.39 18.85 33.47
N VAL A 982 -2.61 17.84 32.62
CA VAL A 982 -3.96 17.31 32.40
C VAL A 982 -4.46 16.54 33.63
N GLY A 983 -3.59 15.80 34.31
CA GLY A 983 -3.94 15.14 35.58
C GLY A 983 -4.30 16.11 36.71
N SER A 984 -3.71 17.32 36.74
CA SER A 984 -4.14 18.39 37.64
C SER A 984 -5.55 18.88 37.33
N LYS A 985 -5.89 19.07 36.06
CA LYS A 985 -7.23 19.48 35.65
C LYS A 985 -8.27 18.38 35.84
N LEU A 986 -7.95 17.12 35.57
CA LEU A 986 -8.78 15.96 35.91
C LEU A 986 -9.08 15.91 37.42
N ALA A 987 -8.08 16.13 38.27
CA ALA A 987 -8.27 16.17 39.71
C ALA A 987 -9.16 17.35 40.16
N LEU A 988 -9.03 18.50 39.51
CA LEU A 988 -9.91 19.66 39.76
C LEU A 988 -11.36 19.39 39.34
N ILE A 989 -11.60 18.82 38.15
CA ILE A 989 -12.95 18.48 37.67
C ILE A 989 -13.59 17.46 38.62
N ARG A 990 -12.83 16.44 39.06
CA ARG A 990 -13.27 15.49 40.08
C ARG A 990 -13.54 16.12 41.45
N LEU A 991 -12.84 17.19 41.84
CA LEU A 991 -13.16 17.93 43.07
C LEU A 991 -14.46 18.74 42.95
N LEU A 992 -14.74 19.32 41.78
CA LEU A 992 -16.03 19.98 41.49
C LEU A 992 -17.17 18.96 41.48
N ASP A 993 -16.94 17.78 40.91
CA ASP A 993 -17.82 16.61 40.87
C ASP A 993 -17.85 15.80 42.20
N ARG A 994 -17.39 16.41 43.30
CA ARG A 994 -17.39 15.87 44.69
C ARG A 994 -16.76 14.48 44.87
N GLN A 995 -15.77 14.12 44.05
CA GLN A 995 -15.03 12.85 44.09
C GLN A 995 -13.56 13.04 44.57
N PRO A 996 -13.32 13.42 45.85
CA PRO A 996 -11.98 13.77 46.33
C PRO A 996 -10.98 12.62 46.29
N ARG A 997 -11.43 11.37 46.46
CA ARG A 997 -10.59 10.16 46.33
C ARG A 997 -10.04 10.01 44.89
N LEU A 998 -10.93 10.04 43.90
CA LEU A 998 -10.54 9.91 42.49
C LEU A 998 -9.74 11.13 42.00
N ALA A 999 -9.89 12.29 42.64
CA ALA A 999 -9.03 13.46 42.42
C ALA A 999 -7.61 13.24 42.96
N LEU A 1000 -7.47 12.67 44.17
CA LEU A 1000 -6.18 12.28 44.74
C LEU A 1000 -5.48 11.23 43.87
N ASP A 1001 -6.23 10.22 43.39
CA ASP A 1001 -5.73 9.19 42.48
C ASP A 1001 -5.22 9.80 41.17
N ALA A 1002 -5.97 10.73 40.57
CA ALA A 1002 -5.56 11.46 39.37
C ALA A 1002 -4.26 12.26 39.58
N LEU A 1003 -4.06 12.86 40.76
CA LEU A 1003 -2.80 13.54 41.09
C LEU A 1003 -1.64 12.56 41.27
N ASN A 1004 -1.88 11.40 41.88
CA ASN A 1004 -0.86 10.38 42.12
C ASN A 1004 -0.41 9.71 40.81
N GLU A 1005 -1.36 9.35 39.94
CA GLU A 1005 -1.09 8.72 38.65
C GLU A 1005 -0.43 9.68 37.64
N SER A 1006 -0.62 10.99 37.79
CA SER A 1006 -0.04 12.03 36.94
C SER A 1006 1.29 12.62 37.44
N VAL A 1007 1.95 11.98 38.42
CA VAL A 1007 3.29 12.41 38.87
C VAL A 1007 4.31 12.37 37.71
N SER A 1008 5.18 13.38 37.68
CA SER A 1008 6.30 13.52 36.74
C SER A 1008 7.46 14.23 37.46
N PRO A 1009 8.72 13.91 37.16
CA PRO A 1009 9.85 14.77 37.52
C PRO A 1009 9.85 16.07 36.70
N GLY A 1010 10.73 17.01 37.05
CA GLY A 1010 11.00 18.21 36.25
C GLY A 1010 9.81 19.17 36.08
N LEU A 1011 8.93 19.24 37.09
CA LEU A 1011 7.79 20.16 37.06
C LEU A 1011 8.21 21.59 37.43
N ASP A 1012 7.66 22.53 36.68
CA ASP A 1012 7.66 23.96 37.00
C ASP A 1012 7.08 24.21 38.41
N SER A 1013 7.65 25.19 39.14
CA SER A 1013 7.32 25.44 40.54
C SER A 1013 5.86 25.88 40.75
N ARG A 1014 5.29 26.66 39.82
CA ARG A 1014 3.88 27.10 39.87
C ARG A 1014 2.94 25.91 39.68
N LEU A 1015 3.27 25.00 38.76
CA LEU A 1015 2.52 23.74 38.55
C LEU A 1015 2.68 22.77 39.73
N ALA A 1016 3.87 22.67 40.32
CA ALA A 1016 4.12 21.85 41.50
C ALA A 1016 3.29 22.33 42.71
N LEU A 1017 3.25 23.64 42.96
CA LEU A 1017 2.42 24.25 44.00
C LEU A 1017 0.91 24.11 43.70
N GLU A 1018 0.48 24.29 42.44
CA GLU A 1018 -0.91 24.06 42.03
C GLU A 1018 -1.35 22.60 42.32
N ARG A 1019 -0.48 21.62 42.05
CA ARG A 1019 -0.69 20.21 42.42
C ARG A 1019 -0.69 19.95 43.92
N LYS A 1020 0.16 20.64 44.68
CA LYS A 1020 0.25 20.52 46.14
C LYS A 1020 -1.03 21.03 46.83
N ARG A 1021 -1.56 22.17 46.35
CA ARG A 1021 -2.83 22.76 46.81
C ARG A 1021 -4.05 21.90 46.44
N LEU A 1022 -4.11 21.36 45.22
CA LEU A 1022 -5.15 20.40 44.83
C LEU A 1022 -5.10 19.14 45.69
N ARG A 1023 -3.91 18.57 45.95
CA ARG A 1023 -3.75 17.42 46.86
C ARG A 1023 -4.20 17.74 48.28
N SER A 1024 -3.82 18.90 48.81
CA SER A 1024 -4.28 19.38 50.12
C SER A 1024 -5.80 19.40 50.19
N ARG A 1025 -6.48 19.95 49.16
CA ARG A 1025 -7.94 19.94 49.10
C ARG A 1025 -8.53 18.53 49.02
N SER A 1026 -7.99 17.64 48.20
CA SER A 1026 -8.46 16.25 48.11
C SER A 1026 -8.32 15.48 49.42
N VAL A 1027 -7.23 15.69 50.17
CA VAL A 1027 -6.97 15.02 51.46
C VAL A 1027 -7.89 15.59 52.56
N PHE A 1028 -8.12 16.90 52.57
CA PHE A 1028 -9.05 17.56 53.48
C PHE A 1028 -10.51 17.10 53.30
N GLU A 1029 -11.00 17.00 52.06
CA GLU A 1029 -12.37 16.51 51.78
C GLU A 1029 -12.52 14.99 51.99
N LEU A 1030 -11.45 14.29 52.37
CA LEU A 1030 -11.47 12.91 52.90
C LEU A 1030 -11.40 12.85 54.44
N GLY A 1031 -11.39 14.00 55.13
CA GLY A 1031 -11.38 14.14 56.59
C GLY A 1031 -10.01 14.43 57.21
N ASP A 1032 -8.91 14.17 56.49
CA ASP A 1032 -7.55 14.37 57.02
C ASP A 1032 -7.12 15.85 56.89
N SER A 1033 -7.49 16.62 57.92
CA SER A 1033 -7.17 18.05 58.00
C SER A 1033 -5.70 18.32 58.33
N GLU A 1034 -5.03 17.44 59.08
CA GLU A 1034 -3.63 17.64 59.48
C GLU A 1034 -2.67 17.47 58.30
N SER A 1035 -2.80 16.37 57.53
CA SER A 1035 -2.00 16.17 56.32
C SER A 1035 -2.30 17.23 55.27
N ALA A 1036 -3.56 17.70 55.18
CA ALA A 1036 -3.94 18.78 54.27
C ALA A 1036 -3.20 20.09 54.59
N LEU A 1037 -3.11 20.49 55.87
CA LEU A 1037 -2.35 21.65 56.31
C LEU A 1037 -0.83 21.44 56.12
N LYS A 1038 -0.33 20.25 56.48
CA LYS A 1038 1.09 19.86 56.31
C LYS A 1038 1.56 19.97 54.85
N LEU A 1039 0.67 19.66 53.89
CA LEU A 1039 0.93 19.85 52.46
C LEU A 1039 1.11 21.33 52.07
N ILE A 1040 0.41 22.28 52.69
CA ILE A 1040 0.50 23.73 52.36
C ILE A 1040 1.25 24.57 53.41
N LYS A 1041 2.01 23.95 54.31
CA LYS A 1041 2.79 24.66 55.34
C LYS A 1041 3.75 25.73 54.77
N ASN A 1042 4.44 25.41 53.66
CA ASN A 1042 5.46 26.27 53.04
C ASN A 1042 4.96 26.89 51.72
N ASP A 1043 3.73 27.41 51.69
CA ASP A 1043 3.11 28.04 50.52
C ASP A 1043 2.33 29.27 50.98
N ASP A 1044 3.00 30.40 51.19
CA ASP A 1044 2.38 31.65 51.66
C ASP A 1044 1.67 32.45 50.55
N SER A 1045 1.27 31.77 49.46
CA SER A 1045 0.44 32.40 48.46
C SER A 1045 -1.01 32.51 48.91
N ARG A 1046 -1.70 33.60 48.51
CA ARG A 1046 -3.14 33.83 48.77
C ARG A 1046 -4.02 32.61 48.44
N LYS A 1047 -3.63 31.74 47.50
CA LYS A 1047 -4.36 30.52 47.14
C LYS A 1047 -4.25 29.38 48.16
N ALA A 1048 -3.15 29.30 48.90
CA ALA A 1048 -3.00 28.38 50.02
C ALA A 1048 -3.59 28.99 51.31
N ASP A 1049 -3.54 30.31 51.48
CA ASP A 1049 -4.26 31.00 52.56
C ASP A 1049 -5.77 30.76 52.48
N LEU A 1050 -6.38 30.86 51.28
CA LEU A 1050 -7.79 30.50 51.05
C LEU A 1050 -8.11 29.03 51.43
N LEU A 1051 -7.14 28.12 51.32
CA LEU A 1051 -7.31 26.73 51.78
C LEU A 1051 -7.16 26.62 53.30
N ARG A 1052 -6.15 27.27 53.92
CA ARG A 1052 -6.00 27.26 55.38
C ARG A 1052 -7.21 27.87 56.09
N ALA A 1053 -7.76 28.96 55.57
CA ALA A 1053 -8.96 29.60 56.10
C ALA A 1053 -10.16 28.64 56.10
N ASP A 1054 -10.47 27.98 54.97
CA ASP A 1054 -11.58 27.01 54.90
C ASP A 1054 -11.33 25.76 55.76
N ILE A 1055 -10.07 25.29 55.86
CA ILE A 1055 -9.72 24.17 56.76
C ILE A 1055 -9.94 24.57 58.22
N TYR A 1056 -9.28 25.63 58.71
CA TYR A 1056 -9.39 26.06 60.11
C TYR A 1056 -10.83 26.42 60.49
N TRP A 1057 -11.58 27.08 59.61
CA TRP A 1057 -13.00 27.39 59.79
C TRP A 1057 -13.85 26.13 59.96
N ARG A 1058 -13.70 25.13 59.06
CA ARG A 1058 -14.44 23.86 59.13
C ARG A 1058 -14.00 22.94 60.26
N THR A 1059 -12.76 23.07 60.76
CA THR A 1059 -12.29 22.39 61.97
C THR A 1059 -12.53 23.19 63.26
N GLN A 1060 -13.26 24.31 63.19
CA GLN A 1060 -13.60 25.18 64.33
C GLN A 1060 -12.36 25.76 65.07
N ASP A 1061 -11.23 25.90 64.38
CA ASP A 1061 -10.02 26.56 64.84
C ASP A 1061 -10.14 28.07 64.59
N TRP A 1062 -11.02 28.72 65.37
CA TRP A 1062 -11.40 30.13 65.17
C TRP A 1062 -10.23 31.10 65.34
N GLU A 1063 -9.26 30.77 66.20
CA GLU A 1063 -8.05 31.56 66.39
C GLU A 1063 -7.20 31.62 65.11
N ARG A 1064 -6.80 30.46 64.56
CA ARG A 1064 -5.97 30.43 63.34
C ARG A 1064 -6.79 30.86 62.12
N SER A 1065 -8.08 30.57 62.09
CA SER A 1065 -9.00 31.05 61.06
C SER A 1065 -9.04 32.58 61.01
N ALA A 1066 -9.21 33.26 62.16
CA ALA A 1066 -9.19 34.72 62.24
C ALA A 1066 -7.87 35.32 61.73
N LEU A 1067 -6.73 34.74 62.11
CA LEU A 1067 -5.40 35.20 61.65
C LEU A 1067 -5.22 35.08 60.14
N ILE A 1068 -5.64 33.97 59.53
CA ILE A 1068 -5.55 33.78 58.07
C ILE A 1068 -6.56 34.66 57.34
N TYR A 1069 -7.79 34.84 57.84
CA TYR A 1069 -8.75 35.77 57.23
C TYR A 1069 -8.26 37.22 57.28
N GLN A 1070 -7.66 37.68 58.39
CA GLN A 1070 -7.00 38.99 58.47
C GLN A 1070 -5.94 39.16 57.38
N ARG A 1071 -5.11 38.13 57.15
CA ARG A 1071 -4.07 38.10 56.11
C ARG A 1071 -4.63 38.05 54.68
N LEU A 1072 -5.80 37.44 54.47
CA LEU A 1072 -6.49 37.36 53.18
C LEU A 1072 -7.15 38.66 52.72
N ILE A 1073 -7.53 39.50 53.69
CA ILE A 1073 -8.05 40.87 53.50
C ILE A 1073 -6.88 41.84 53.32
N GLY A 1074 -5.88 41.79 54.20
CA GLY A 1074 -4.73 42.71 54.17
C GLY A 1074 -5.20 44.15 54.38
N ASP A 1075 -5.08 44.96 53.33
CA ASP A 1075 -5.46 46.38 53.34
C ASP A 1075 -6.70 46.70 52.47
N THR A 1076 -7.36 45.70 51.86
CA THR A 1076 -8.52 45.97 51.00
C THR A 1076 -9.65 46.63 51.79
N GLY A 1077 -10.02 47.85 51.43
CA GLY A 1077 -11.05 48.65 52.12
C GLY A 1077 -10.51 49.63 53.15
N LYS A 1078 -9.25 49.51 53.62
CA LYS A 1078 -8.64 50.54 54.50
C LYS A 1078 -8.46 51.89 53.79
N ASP A 1079 -8.56 51.89 52.46
CA ASP A 1079 -8.59 53.04 51.56
C ASP A 1079 -10.00 53.64 51.35
N GLY A 1080 -11.02 53.14 52.07
CA GLY A 1080 -12.41 53.62 51.99
C GLY A 1080 -13.14 53.26 50.69
N ARG A 1081 -12.53 52.47 49.79
CA ARG A 1081 -13.14 52.08 48.52
C ARG A 1081 -14.18 50.97 48.73
N ARG A 1082 -15.25 50.99 47.90
CA ARG A 1082 -16.33 50.00 47.97
C ARG A 1082 -15.79 48.56 47.86
N LEU A 1083 -16.10 47.74 48.86
CA LEU A 1083 -15.76 46.32 48.87
C LEU A 1083 -16.50 45.55 47.75
N SER A 1084 -15.80 44.64 47.09
CA SER A 1084 -16.43 43.62 46.25
C SER A 1084 -17.05 42.50 47.09
N ASP A 1085 -18.07 41.80 46.58
CA ASP A 1085 -18.76 40.70 47.30
C ASP A 1085 -17.80 39.66 47.90
N LEU A 1086 -16.73 39.31 47.18
CA LEU A 1086 -15.72 38.37 47.66
C LEU A 1086 -14.89 38.95 48.82
N SER A 1087 -14.58 40.25 48.78
CA SER A 1087 -13.87 40.94 49.86
C SER A 1087 -14.77 41.12 51.09
N ALA A 1088 -16.04 41.48 50.88
CA ALA A 1088 -17.05 41.54 51.94
C ALA A 1088 -17.29 40.17 52.59
N THR A 1089 -17.29 39.07 51.81
CA THR A 1089 -17.37 37.70 52.34
C THR A 1089 -16.17 37.36 53.22
N LEU A 1090 -14.94 37.74 52.82
CA LEU A 1090 -13.75 37.55 53.66
C LEU A 1090 -13.83 38.37 54.96
N VAL A 1091 -14.33 39.61 54.91
CA VAL A 1091 -14.54 40.47 56.09
C VAL A 1091 -15.59 39.89 57.04
N VAL A 1092 -16.70 39.34 56.54
CA VAL A 1092 -17.69 38.63 57.39
C VAL A 1092 -17.05 37.41 58.04
N ASN A 1093 -16.36 36.55 57.29
CA ASN A 1093 -15.75 35.34 57.86
C ASN A 1093 -14.65 35.67 58.88
N TRP A 1094 -13.90 36.77 58.68
CA TRP A 1094 -12.97 37.29 59.67
C TRP A 1094 -13.68 37.66 60.97
N VAL A 1095 -14.73 38.48 60.87
CA VAL A 1095 -15.50 38.98 62.02
C VAL A 1095 -16.25 37.86 62.76
N VAL A 1096 -16.79 36.86 62.07
CA VAL A 1096 -17.34 35.65 62.73
C VAL A 1096 -16.24 34.89 63.45
N SER A 1097 -15.06 34.72 62.85
CA SER A 1097 -13.93 34.03 63.51
C SER A 1097 -13.47 34.77 64.77
N LEU A 1098 -13.42 36.11 64.74
CA LEU A 1098 -13.13 36.94 65.92
C LEU A 1098 -14.21 36.80 67.01
N SER A 1099 -15.49 36.75 66.62
CA SER A 1099 -16.62 36.58 67.55
C SER A 1099 -16.62 35.20 68.21
N MET A 1100 -16.46 34.14 67.42
CA MET A 1100 -16.33 32.76 67.92
C MET A 1100 -15.08 32.54 68.79
N ASN A 1101 -14.04 33.39 68.64
CA ASN A 1101 -12.84 33.39 69.47
C ASN A 1101 -12.83 34.51 70.55
N GLY A 1102 -13.96 35.19 70.79
CA GLY A 1102 -14.10 36.18 71.87
C GLY A 1102 -13.26 37.46 71.76
N GLN A 1103 -12.64 37.76 70.61
CA GLN A 1103 -11.68 38.88 70.46
C GLN A 1103 -12.37 40.24 70.27
N LYS A 1104 -13.04 40.72 71.32
CA LYS A 1104 -13.87 41.94 71.36
C LYS A 1104 -13.17 43.20 70.82
N ASP A 1105 -11.90 43.42 71.15
CA ASP A 1105 -11.19 44.62 70.74
C ASP A 1105 -10.99 44.69 69.22
N LYS A 1106 -10.68 43.54 68.61
CA LYS A 1106 -10.58 43.41 67.15
C LYS A 1106 -11.95 43.42 66.46
N LEU A 1107 -13.03 43.03 67.13
CA LEU A 1107 -14.40 43.24 66.60
C LEU A 1107 -14.74 44.73 66.54
N ASN A 1108 -14.34 45.51 67.55
CA ASN A 1108 -14.51 46.96 67.56
C ASN A 1108 -13.63 47.64 66.48
N GLU A 1109 -12.36 47.26 66.36
CA GLU A 1109 -11.46 47.69 65.28
C GLU A 1109 -12.06 47.36 63.89
N ALA A 1110 -12.51 46.12 63.69
CA ALA A 1110 -13.16 45.70 62.44
C ALA A 1110 -14.42 46.51 62.15
N ARG A 1111 -15.25 46.83 63.16
CA ARG A 1111 -16.44 47.67 63.00
C ARG A 1111 -16.06 49.09 62.56
N GLN A 1112 -15.07 49.70 63.21
CA GLN A 1112 -14.58 51.05 62.89
C GLN A 1112 -14.05 51.15 61.46
N ILE A 1113 -13.27 50.16 61.01
CA ILE A 1113 -12.70 50.14 59.65
C ILE A 1113 -13.77 49.81 58.60
N TYR A 1114 -14.60 48.80 58.82
CA TYR A 1114 -15.38 48.19 57.73
C TYR A 1114 -16.87 48.56 57.67
N ALA A 1115 -17.50 49.10 58.73
CA ALA A 1115 -18.96 49.31 58.75
C ALA A 1115 -19.48 50.16 57.58
N ALA A 1116 -18.86 51.32 57.29
CA ALA A 1116 -19.30 52.24 56.25
C ALA A 1116 -19.24 51.62 54.83
N MET A 1117 -18.29 50.72 54.56
CA MET A 1117 -18.22 50.01 53.28
C MET A 1117 -19.20 48.84 53.22
N MET A 1118 -19.33 48.09 54.33
CA MET A 1118 -20.22 46.93 54.43
C MET A 1118 -21.69 47.32 54.27
N ASP A 1119 -22.06 48.55 54.64
CA ASP A 1119 -23.38 49.15 54.39
C ASP A 1119 -23.79 49.14 52.90
N SER A 1120 -22.83 49.13 51.98
CA SER A 1120 -23.08 49.06 50.53
C SER A 1120 -23.17 47.63 49.97
N THR A 1121 -23.17 46.62 50.84
CA THR A 1121 -23.11 45.19 50.48
C THR A 1121 -24.32 44.44 51.03
N ARG A 1122 -24.64 43.26 50.45
CA ARG A 1122 -25.68 42.36 50.97
C ARG A 1122 -25.41 41.81 52.39
N TYR A 1123 -24.21 42.06 52.93
CA TYR A 1123 -23.77 41.56 54.23
C TYR A 1123 -23.92 42.58 55.37
N ARG A 1124 -24.37 43.81 55.07
CA ARG A 1124 -24.59 44.93 56.00
C ARG A 1124 -25.13 44.50 57.37
N GLU A 1125 -26.33 43.93 57.40
CA GLU A 1125 -27.02 43.64 58.67
C GLU A 1125 -26.37 42.47 59.42
N ALA A 1126 -25.85 41.46 58.72
CA ALA A 1126 -25.07 40.38 59.34
C ALA A 1126 -23.80 40.94 60.01
N PHE A 1127 -23.04 41.78 59.29
CA PHE A 1127 -21.82 42.40 59.81
C PHE A 1127 -22.09 43.29 61.04
N ARG A 1128 -23.14 44.13 60.98
CA ARG A 1128 -23.60 44.94 62.12
C ARG A 1128 -23.99 44.07 63.32
N LEU A 1129 -24.76 43.00 63.09
CA LEU A 1129 -25.21 42.07 64.14
C LEU A 1129 -24.05 41.34 64.82
N ILE A 1130 -23.08 40.82 64.06
CA ILE A 1130 -21.94 40.07 64.62
C ILE A 1130 -20.98 41.02 65.36
N THR A 1131 -20.72 42.22 64.83
CA THR A 1131 -19.77 43.15 65.46
C THR A 1131 -20.30 43.81 66.74
N ASN A 1132 -21.61 43.96 66.94
CA ASN A 1132 -22.20 44.78 68.00
C ASN A 1132 -22.36 44.11 69.39
N LYS A 1133 -22.24 42.78 69.53
CA LYS A 1133 -22.70 42.06 70.74
C LYS A 1133 -21.77 42.15 71.97
N THR A 1134 -22.40 42.21 73.15
CA THR A 1134 -21.83 41.92 74.48
C THR A 1134 -22.02 40.43 74.86
N ALA A 1135 -21.57 40.02 76.04
CA ALA A 1135 -21.21 38.62 76.31
C ALA A 1135 -22.37 37.65 76.63
N GLU A 1136 -23.56 38.14 76.98
CA GLU A 1136 -24.67 37.29 77.48
C GLU A 1136 -25.49 36.65 76.35
N ASP A 1137 -25.36 37.17 75.13
CA ASP A 1137 -26.31 37.01 74.03
C ASP A 1137 -25.85 35.92 73.01
N LEU A 1138 -25.31 34.81 73.56
CA LEU A 1138 -24.53 33.79 72.85
C LEU A 1138 -25.30 32.57 72.33
N GLN A 1139 -26.48 32.23 72.89
CA GLN A 1139 -27.23 31.04 72.46
C GLN A 1139 -27.91 31.25 71.09
N ASP A 1140 -28.66 32.34 70.92
CA ASP A 1140 -29.24 32.72 69.62
C ASP A 1140 -28.18 33.04 68.55
N PHE A 1141 -26.95 33.36 68.97
CA PHE A 1141 -25.84 33.52 68.03
C PHE A 1141 -25.45 32.20 67.35
N ARG A 1142 -25.57 31.04 68.03
CA ARG A 1142 -25.28 29.72 67.41
C ARG A 1142 -26.31 29.35 66.35
N THR A 1143 -27.60 29.50 66.62
CA THR A 1143 -28.68 29.17 65.66
C THR A 1143 -28.69 30.11 64.45
N LEU A 1144 -28.34 31.39 64.64
CA LEU A 1144 -28.02 32.30 63.54
C LEU A 1144 -26.77 31.86 62.76
N THR A 1145 -25.71 31.45 63.44
CA THR A 1145 -24.47 30.97 62.80
C THR A 1145 -24.72 29.70 61.98
N GLU A 1146 -25.60 28.80 62.41
CA GLU A 1146 -26.04 27.62 61.65
C GLU A 1146 -26.75 28.01 60.34
N ARG A 1147 -27.69 28.97 60.38
CA ARG A 1147 -28.29 29.56 59.16
C ARG A 1147 -27.22 30.21 58.26
N PHE A 1148 -26.20 30.84 58.83
CA PHE A 1148 -25.07 31.37 58.07
C PHE A 1148 -24.07 30.30 57.61
N GLN A 1149 -24.03 29.08 58.15
CA GLN A 1149 -23.18 27.99 57.63
C GLN A 1149 -23.71 27.43 56.30
N GLU A 1150 -25.03 27.49 56.06
CA GLU A 1150 -25.61 27.15 54.75
C GLU A 1150 -25.27 28.20 53.69
N ILE A 1151 -25.42 29.49 54.05
CA ILE A 1151 -25.13 30.65 53.19
C ILE A 1151 -23.61 30.84 52.98
N GLY A 1152 -22.80 30.46 53.96
CA GLY A 1152 -21.38 30.80 54.10
C GLY A 1152 -20.39 29.73 53.65
N ARG A 1153 -20.80 28.75 52.83
CA ARG A 1153 -19.87 27.77 52.23
C ARG A 1153 -18.95 28.43 51.19
N PHE A 1154 -17.97 29.19 51.66
CA PHE A 1154 -17.01 29.92 50.84
C PHE A 1154 -16.04 28.98 50.11
N GLN A 1155 -16.51 28.35 49.04
CA GLN A 1155 -15.68 27.57 48.12
C GLN A 1155 -14.72 28.43 47.27
N GLY A 1156 -14.31 29.62 47.73
CA GLY A 1156 -13.53 30.61 46.96
C GLY A 1156 -12.27 30.04 46.30
N PHE A 1157 -11.66 29.01 46.89
CA PHE A 1157 -10.65 28.19 46.22
C PHE A 1157 -11.20 27.56 44.92
N LEU A 1158 -12.18 26.65 45.01
CA LEU A 1158 -12.77 25.97 43.85
C LEU A 1158 -13.45 26.93 42.88
N THR A 1159 -14.12 27.99 43.34
CA THR A 1159 -14.73 29.03 42.49
C THR A 1159 -13.67 29.69 41.59
N SER A 1160 -12.55 30.15 42.18
CA SER A 1160 -11.43 30.75 41.41
C SER A 1160 -10.74 29.79 40.44
N TYR A 1161 -10.97 28.47 40.60
CA TYR A 1161 -10.50 27.43 39.69
C TYR A 1161 -11.55 27.04 38.64
N ARG A 1162 -12.86 27.19 38.92
CA ARG A 1162 -13.96 27.01 37.95
C ARG A 1162 -13.99 28.17 36.95
N GLU A 1163 -13.79 29.39 37.43
CA GLU A 1163 -13.51 30.59 36.61
C GLU A 1163 -12.27 30.36 35.72
N LYS A 1164 -11.14 29.97 36.31
CA LYS A 1164 -9.92 29.62 35.56
C LYS A 1164 -10.14 28.51 34.52
N LEU A 1165 -11.02 27.54 34.76
CA LEU A 1165 -11.35 26.50 33.76
C LEU A 1165 -12.07 27.09 32.54
N ARG A 1166 -13.02 28.01 32.76
CA ARG A 1166 -13.74 28.74 31.70
C ARG A 1166 -12.83 29.65 30.90
N ASP A 1167 -11.96 30.41 31.57
CA ASP A 1167 -11.09 31.40 30.93
C ASP A 1167 -9.85 30.77 30.26
N GLN A 1168 -9.36 29.64 30.79
CA GLN A 1168 -8.18 28.93 30.32
C GLN A 1168 -8.47 27.45 29.99
N PRO A 1169 -9.23 27.15 28.92
CA PRO A 1169 -9.52 25.78 28.49
C PRO A 1169 -8.24 24.95 28.24
N LEU A 1170 -8.29 23.65 28.52
CA LEU A 1170 -7.22 22.64 28.31
C LEU A 1170 -6.57 22.81 26.94
N SER A 1171 -7.40 22.94 25.93
CA SER A 1171 -7.02 23.01 24.51
C SER A 1171 -6.15 24.21 24.12
N LYS A 1172 -6.08 25.25 24.95
CA LYS A 1172 -5.20 26.44 24.77
C LYS A 1172 -3.85 26.32 25.50
N ILE A 1173 -3.62 25.28 26.31
CA ILE A 1173 -2.38 25.12 27.10
C ILE A 1173 -1.36 24.26 26.33
N GLN A 1174 -0.25 24.85 25.91
CA GLN A 1174 0.90 24.14 25.31
C GLN A 1174 2.23 24.55 25.96
#